data_AF-A0A927J0F8-F1
#
_entry.id   AF-A0A927J0F8-F1
#
_cell.length_a   1.000
_cell.length_b   1.000
_cell.length_c   1.000
_cell.angle_alpha   90.00
_cell.angle_beta   90.00
_cell.angle_gamma   90.00
#
_symmetry.space_group_name_H-M   'P 1'
#
loop_
_entity.id
_entity.type
_entity.pdbx_description
1 polymer ?
#
loop_
_entity_poly.entity_id
_entity_poly.type
_entity_poly.pdbx_seq_one_letter_code
_entity_poly.pdbx_strand_id
1 'polypeptide(L)'
;MTGVEAISELARAGLTTPTADESFDRFARLVKRQLGVSSALVTLVLEDEQVFPGAQGLPEPYQTDRRTPLSHSFCRHVVQSSRPLVVEDTRRVPWLADNPAIDELHVGAYAGFPIFDPRGEVVGSLCAIDARPHTWTADELATLTDLASACTSELRLRLAQARARRMQRAALTANRRARLLLGLSETFATATSVHDVTEKLSVVATTIGARYAGLAVLDPTGTSMTYTTLHHLEPGVPQSYRRFRLDDDRPSALAARSRVPQLFRDHAEFAAAYPAIGELLGEPHAGARSFLPAVAGDRLLGMVALEWDTGREHDEDSIQTETAIASYVAHALDRVRLLEERHRVATTLQSAMLSELPSVHRIELAATYSTATRTDQVGGDWYDAVVLDDDASVLMIGDVTGHDMHAAAHMGQLRSMLRTFAWCQDEPSATLLRLLDRANSGLGLHASGTALVARVDRTPEGFDVLWSSAGHPAPLVLRADGTVEDAPGEPDIMLGVRPGSARHDHLLRLSEGDTMLLYTDGLVEQRGTAFHERVAMLRVALGAQHGAATSTVPDTLVRRLVGGRQRDDVAVLAVRARYSARHLPRPGRPTVNRRPMEHCSRAVGEQRRWVDDVLESCDVDDQVRRLVMLLTSELLTNAVQHAVGPVLATVEVGHRAVRVSVRDGSTSTPRLLSPEPHEPGGRGVRLLERSAARWGVETHDAADDGGLGKTVWFELDLVRAPVRRRH
;
A
#
# COMPACT_ATOMS: atom_id res chain seq x y z
N MET A 1 -53.09 -25.06 2.89
CA MET A 1 -51.63 -25.02 3.15
C MET A 1 -51.39 -25.19 4.67
N THR A 2 -51.94 -26.26 5.27
CA THR A 2 -52.22 -26.30 6.73
C THR A 2 -51.94 -27.67 7.39
N GLY A 3 -51.80 -28.78 6.66
CA GLY A 3 -51.44 -30.10 7.22
C GLY A 3 -49.92 -30.38 7.26
N VAL A 4 -49.19 -30.01 6.20
CA VAL A 4 -47.75 -30.33 6.05
C VAL A 4 -46.89 -29.67 7.14
N GLU A 5 -47.20 -28.44 7.53
CA GLU A 5 -46.47 -27.76 8.61
C GLU A 5 -46.72 -28.39 9.99
N ALA A 6 -47.96 -28.79 10.28
CA ALA A 6 -48.32 -29.44 11.55
C ALA A 6 -47.61 -30.81 11.67
N ILE A 7 -47.62 -31.61 10.61
CA ILE A 7 -46.90 -32.90 10.56
C ILE A 7 -45.39 -32.67 10.73
N SER A 8 -44.82 -31.65 10.08
CA SER A 8 -43.40 -31.31 10.23
C SER A 8 -43.04 -30.89 11.67
N GLU A 9 -43.91 -30.17 12.37
CA GLU A 9 -43.70 -29.82 13.78
C GLU A 9 -43.80 -31.03 14.71
N LEU A 10 -44.76 -31.94 14.49
CA LEU A 10 -44.86 -33.21 15.23
C LEU A 10 -43.63 -34.09 15.00
N ALA A 11 -43.14 -34.19 13.77
CA ALA A 11 -41.96 -34.98 13.43
C ALA A 11 -40.71 -34.44 14.12
N ARG A 12 -40.53 -33.11 14.13
CA ARG A 12 -39.41 -32.46 14.83
C ARG A 12 -39.50 -32.61 16.36
N ALA A 13 -40.69 -32.81 16.91
CA ALA A 13 -40.88 -33.13 18.32
C ALA A 13 -40.75 -34.65 18.63
N GLY A 14 -40.47 -35.48 17.61
CA GLY A 14 -40.30 -36.92 17.76
C GLY A 14 -41.61 -37.69 17.92
N LEU A 15 -42.75 -37.09 17.59
CA LEU A 15 -44.09 -37.67 17.83
C LEU A 15 -44.69 -38.41 16.63
N THR A 16 -44.03 -38.36 15.47
CA THR A 16 -44.45 -39.13 14.27
C THR A 16 -43.79 -40.51 14.20
N THR A 17 -42.81 -40.78 15.08
CA THR A 17 -42.18 -42.09 15.21
C THR A 17 -43.09 -42.99 16.05
N PRO A 18 -43.34 -44.25 15.68
CA PRO A 18 -44.30 -45.14 16.31
C PRO A 18 -43.71 -45.76 17.60
N THR A 19 -43.35 -44.92 18.55
CA THR A 19 -42.73 -45.35 19.80
C THR A 19 -43.62 -44.92 20.96
N ALA A 20 -43.67 -45.76 21.99
CA ALA A 20 -44.40 -45.44 23.20
C ALA A 20 -43.83 -44.17 23.85
N ASP A 21 -44.71 -43.28 24.27
CA ASP A 21 -44.37 -42.06 24.98
C ASP A 21 -45.09 -42.02 26.33
N GLU A 22 -44.35 -42.03 27.44
CA GLU A 22 -44.95 -42.15 28.77
C GLU A 22 -45.91 -41.01 29.14
N SER A 23 -45.73 -39.79 28.62
CA SER A 23 -46.71 -38.71 28.88
C SER A 23 -48.06 -39.05 28.27
N PHE A 24 -48.06 -39.60 27.06
CA PHE A 24 -49.28 -39.93 26.32
C PHE A 24 -49.86 -41.31 26.72
N ASP A 25 -49.00 -42.29 27.03
CA ASP A 25 -49.39 -43.57 27.62
C ASP A 25 -50.10 -43.38 28.97
N ARG A 26 -49.72 -42.37 29.74
CA ARG A 26 -50.42 -42.01 30.98
C ARG A 26 -51.87 -41.60 30.72
N PHE A 27 -52.15 -40.80 29.69
CA PHE A 27 -53.53 -40.43 29.35
C PHE A 27 -54.34 -41.64 28.90
N ALA A 28 -53.78 -42.49 28.03
CA ALA A 28 -54.41 -43.76 27.65
C ALA A 28 -54.70 -44.66 28.88
N ARG A 29 -53.74 -44.76 29.81
CA ARG A 29 -53.88 -45.53 31.06
C ARG A 29 -54.96 -44.96 31.98
N LEU A 30 -55.06 -43.64 32.06
CA LEU A 30 -56.09 -42.94 32.84
C LEU A 30 -57.48 -43.19 32.26
N VAL A 31 -57.66 -43.02 30.94
CA VAL A 31 -58.92 -43.31 30.26
C VAL A 31 -59.34 -44.76 30.50
N LYS A 32 -58.44 -45.72 30.23
CA LYS A 32 -58.71 -47.14 30.43
C LYS A 32 -59.16 -47.47 31.85
N ARG A 33 -58.44 -46.93 32.85
CA ARG A 33 -58.71 -47.21 34.26
C ARG A 33 -59.98 -46.52 34.78
N GLN A 34 -60.25 -45.29 34.37
CA GLN A 34 -61.39 -44.52 34.88
C GLN A 34 -62.71 -44.93 34.24
N LEU A 35 -62.71 -45.25 32.95
CA LEU A 35 -63.92 -45.63 32.21
C LEU A 35 -64.11 -47.16 32.17
N GLY A 36 -63.14 -47.95 32.65
CA GLY A 36 -63.23 -49.41 32.66
C GLY A 36 -63.23 -50.06 31.28
N VAL A 37 -62.79 -49.33 30.25
CA VAL A 37 -62.82 -49.77 28.85
C VAL A 37 -61.71 -50.77 28.51
N SER A 38 -61.88 -51.51 27.43
CA SER A 38 -60.97 -52.56 26.95
C SER A 38 -59.62 -51.98 26.50
N SER A 39 -59.65 -50.90 25.73
CA SER A 39 -58.46 -50.18 25.29
C SER A 39 -58.68 -48.67 25.20
N ALA A 40 -57.58 -47.92 25.21
CA ALA A 40 -57.60 -46.47 25.07
C ALA A 40 -56.32 -45.98 24.39
N LEU A 41 -56.44 -44.93 23.57
CA LEU A 41 -55.35 -44.43 22.73
C LEU A 41 -55.25 -42.91 22.79
N VAL A 42 -54.03 -42.42 22.72
CA VAL A 42 -53.70 -41.07 22.25
C VAL A 42 -53.08 -41.24 20.88
N THR A 43 -53.71 -40.65 19.87
CA THR A 43 -53.33 -40.87 18.48
C THR A 43 -53.01 -39.57 17.77
N LEU A 44 -52.10 -39.63 16.81
CA LEU A 44 -51.83 -38.56 15.85
C LEU A 44 -52.07 -39.13 14.44
N VAL A 45 -52.83 -38.38 13.64
CA VAL A 45 -53.19 -38.80 12.27
C VAL A 45 -52.25 -38.09 11.31
N LEU A 46 -51.43 -38.88 10.60
CA LEU A 46 -50.49 -38.42 9.59
C LEU A 46 -51.13 -38.56 8.19
N GLU A 47 -50.33 -38.31 7.14
CA GLU A 47 -50.81 -38.33 5.76
C GLU A 47 -51.26 -39.71 5.28
N ASP A 48 -50.47 -40.76 5.59
CA ASP A 48 -50.73 -42.13 5.11
C ASP A 48 -51.00 -43.15 6.25
N GLU A 49 -50.75 -42.75 7.50
CA GLU A 49 -50.89 -43.64 8.65
C GLU A 49 -51.34 -42.91 9.92
N GLN A 50 -51.69 -43.68 10.93
CA GLN A 50 -51.96 -43.21 12.27
C GLN A 50 -50.92 -43.78 13.23
N VAL A 51 -50.33 -42.93 14.06
CA VAL A 51 -49.38 -43.34 15.09
C VAL A 51 -49.95 -43.14 16.50
N PHE A 52 -49.49 -43.96 17.44
CA PHE A 52 -49.99 -44.02 18.81
C PHE A 52 -48.91 -43.65 19.83
N PRO A 53 -48.63 -42.35 20.07
CA PRO A 53 -47.76 -41.95 21.16
C PRO A 53 -48.23 -42.50 22.51
N GLY A 54 -49.55 -42.66 22.70
CA GLY A 54 -50.14 -43.35 23.85
C GLY A 54 -51.08 -44.47 23.41
N ALA A 55 -50.94 -45.66 23.97
CA ALA A 55 -51.81 -46.80 23.73
C ALA A 55 -51.80 -47.76 24.93
N GLN A 56 -52.97 -48.19 25.36
CA GLN A 56 -53.13 -49.17 26.44
C GLN A 56 -54.23 -50.17 26.11
N GLY A 57 -53.92 -51.46 26.19
CA GLY A 57 -54.89 -52.54 26.05
C GLY A 57 -55.18 -52.97 24.61
N LEU A 58 -54.37 -52.55 23.64
CA LEU A 58 -54.48 -53.05 22.27
C LEU A 58 -54.03 -54.51 22.18
N PRO A 59 -54.57 -55.28 21.21
CA PRO A 59 -53.99 -56.58 20.85
C PRO A 59 -52.61 -56.40 20.19
N GLU A 60 -51.79 -57.44 20.27
CA GLU A 60 -50.55 -57.51 19.50
C GLU A 60 -50.84 -57.79 18.01
N PRO A 61 -50.04 -57.23 17.08
CA PRO A 61 -48.82 -56.47 17.31
C PRO A 61 -49.04 -54.97 17.56
N TYR A 62 -50.28 -54.46 17.47
CA TYR A 62 -50.58 -53.02 17.47
C TYR A 62 -50.17 -52.28 18.76
N GLN A 63 -50.19 -52.97 19.91
CA GLN A 63 -49.70 -52.43 21.18
C GLN A 63 -48.18 -52.18 21.15
N THR A 64 -47.43 -53.02 20.44
CA THR A 64 -45.97 -52.88 20.28
C THR A 64 -45.63 -51.98 19.09
N ASP A 65 -46.30 -52.15 17.96
CA ASP A 65 -46.04 -51.44 16.71
C ASP A 65 -46.45 -49.97 16.76
N ARG A 66 -47.39 -49.60 17.64
CA ARG A 66 -47.84 -48.21 17.86
C ARG A 66 -48.28 -47.46 16.59
N ARG A 67 -48.79 -48.17 15.59
CA ARG A 67 -49.28 -47.59 14.34
C ARG A 67 -50.37 -48.43 13.69
N THR A 68 -51.17 -47.82 12.82
CA THR A 68 -52.09 -48.49 11.89
C THR A 68 -52.20 -47.71 10.57
N PRO A 69 -52.55 -48.37 9.45
CA PRO A 69 -52.95 -47.69 8.23
C PRO A 69 -54.22 -46.84 8.45
N LEU A 70 -54.41 -45.76 7.67
CA LEU A 70 -55.60 -44.91 7.80
C LEU A 70 -56.93 -45.61 7.51
N SER A 71 -56.93 -46.80 6.90
CA SER A 71 -58.12 -47.64 6.74
C SER A 71 -58.70 -48.12 8.08
N HIS A 72 -57.87 -48.26 9.10
CA HIS A 72 -58.24 -48.74 10.44
C HIS A 72 -58.65 -47.58 11.38
N SER A 73 -58.38 -46.34 10.98
CA SER A 73 -58.43 -45.20 11.89
C SER A 73 -59.85 -44.65 12.07
N PHE A 74 -60.47 -44.93 13.22
CA PHE A 74 -61.68 -44.21 13.65
C PHE A 74 -61.35 -42.73 13.98
N CYS A 75 -60.15 -42.47 14.49
CA CYS A 75 -59.71 -41.13 14.89
C CYS A 75 -59.56 -40.17 13.70
N ARG A 76 -59.33 -40.68 12.47
CA ARG A 76 -59.33 -39.84 11.26
C ARG A 76 -60.64 -39.06 11.10
N HIS A 77 -61.76 -39.63 11.55
CA HIS A 77 -63.07 -39.00 11.46
C HIS A 77 -63.22 -37.88 12.50
N VAL A 78 -62.60 -38.00 13.67
CA VAL A 78 -62.49 -36.93 14.67
C VAL A 78 -61.65 -35.77 14.11
N VAL A 79 -60.52 -36.08 13.48
CA VAL A 79 -59.65 -35.08 12.82
C VAL A 79 -60.39 -34.36 11.68
N GLN A 80 -61.02 -35.11 10.77
CA GLN A 80 -61.73 -34.56 9.61
C GLN A 80 -62.95 -33.70 10.00
N SER A 81 -63.67 -34.08 11.05
CA SER A 81 -64.87 -33.35 11.51
C SER A 81 -64.56 -32.24 12.51
N SER A 82 -63.37 -32.25 13.11
CA SER A 82 -62.98 -31.41 14.25
C SER A 82 -63.97 -31.46 15.43
N ARG A 83 -64.66 -32.60 15.61
CA ARG A 83 -65.67 -32.82 16.65
C ARG A 83 -65.50 -34.21 17.27
N PRO A 84 -65.94 -34.41 18.53
CA PRO A 84 -65.95 -35.74 19.12
C PRO A 84 -66.80 -36.72 18.29
N LEU A 85 -66.32 -37.96 18.16
CA LEU A 85 -67.04 -39.07 17.57
C LEU A 85 -67.38 -40.08 18.67
N VAL A 86 -68.66 -40.25 18.95
CA VAL A 86 -69.17 -41.16 19.98
C VAL A 86 -70.10 -42.18 19.32
N VAL A 87 -69.78 -43.45 19.47
CA VAL A 87 -70.45 -44.58 18.83
C VAL A 87 -70.64 -45.69 19.86
N GLU A 88 -71.90 -46.07 20.09
CA GLU A 88 -72.25 -47.11 21.06
C GLU A 88 -72.02 -48.53 20.55
N ASP A 89 -72.28 -48.77 19.25
CA ASP A 89 -72.02 -50.06 18.57
C ASP A 89 -71.58 -49.78 17.13
N THR A 90 -70.30 -49.98 16.85
CA THR A 90 -69.68 -49.65 15.56
C THR A 90 -70.26 -50.45 14.40
N ARG A 91 -70.70 -51.68 14.65
CA ARG A 91 -71.31 -52.59 13.65
C ARG A 91 -72.69 -52.14 13.18
N ARG A 92 -73.33 -51.24 13.92
CA ARG A 92 -74.63 -50.67 13.57
C ARG A 92 -74.53 -49.35 12.81
N VAL A 93 -73.32 -48.79 12.67
CA VAL A 93 -73.07 -47.56 11.94
C VAL A 93 -72.64 -47.90 10.51
N PRO A 94 -73.49 -47.67 9.47
CA PRO A 94 -73.28 -48.23 8.14
C PRO A 94 -71.93 -47.86 7.47
N TRP A 95 -71.39 -46.68 7.77
CA TRP A 95 -70.13 -46.21 7.19
C TRP A 95 -68.88 -46.60 8.01
N LEU A 96 -69.06 -47.22 9.18
CA LEU A 96 -68.00 -47.79 10.02
C LEU A 96 -68.02 -49.32 10.05
N ALA A 97 -69.14 -49.95 9.71
CA ALA A 97 -69.37 -51.39 9.89
C ALA A 97 -68.35 -52.30 9.19
N ASP A 98 -67.77 -51.83 8.07
CA ASP A 98 -66.73 -52.56 7.30
C ASP A 98 -65.29 -52.15 7.69
N ASN A 99 -65.10 -51.39 8.78
CA ASN A 99 -63.77 -50.96 9.20
C ASN A 99 -62.98 -52.12 9.83
N PRO A 100 -61.78 -52.48 9.31
CA PRO A 100 -61.00 -53.62 9.79
C PRO A 100 -60.65 -53.57 11.29
N ALA A 101 -60.57 -52.37 11.89
CA ALA A 101 -60.28 -52.24 13.30
C ALA A 101 -61.38 -52.80 14.23
N ILE A 102 -62.61 -53.01 13.73
CA ILE A 102 -63.67 -53.67 14.50
C ILE A 102 -63.23 -55.09 14.86
N ASP A 103 -62.72 -55.85 13.90
CA ASP A 103 -62.32 -57.24 14.10
C ASP A 103 -60.90 -57.34 14.65
N GLU A 104 -59.95 -56.56 14.10
CA GLU A 104 -58.53 -56.69 14.41
C GLU A 104 -58.09 -55.97 15.69
N LEU A 105 -58.71 -54.83 16.02
CA LEU A 105 -58.43 -54.04 17.23
C LEU A 105 -59.55 -54.15 18.27
N HIS A 106 -60.59 -54.94 17.98
CA HIS A 106 -61.77 -55.12 18.83
C HIS A 106 -62.49 -53.81 19.15
N VAL A 107 -62.72 -52.97 18.13
CA VAL A 107 -63.42 -51.68 18.27
C VAL A 107 -64.94 -51.88 18.17
N GLY A 108 -65.57 -52.43 19.20
CA GLY A 108 -67.03 -52.64 19.28
C GLY A 108 -67.81 -51.38 19.66
N ALA A 109 -67.26 -50.52 20.51
CA ALA A 109 -67.74 -49.18 20.83
C ALA A 109 -66.56 -48.20 20.83
N TYR A 110 -66.81 -46.94 20.49
CA TYR A 110 -65.76 -45.94 20.32
C TYR A 110 -66.20 -44.55 20.79
N ALA A 111 -65.40 -43.90 21.62
CA ALA A 111 -65.56 -42.48 21.96
C ALA A 111 -64.21 -41.77 21.80
N GLY A 112 -64.08 -40.92 20.76
CA GLY A 112 -62.88 -40.18 20.43
C GLY A 112 -63.08 -38.68 20.51
N PHE A 113 -62.17 -37.99 21.19
CA PHE A 113 -62.19 -36.54 21.41
C PHE A 113 -60.97 -35.88 20.76
N PRO A 114 -61.14 -34.70 20.13
CA PRO A 114 -60.09 -34.05 19.34
C PRO A 114 -58.92 -33.58 20.21
N ILE A 115 -57.71 -33.75 19.70
CA ILE A 115 -56.49 -33.17 20.23
C ILE A 115 -56.03 -32.06 19.30
N PHE A 116 -55.79 -30.87 19.86
CA PHE A 116 -55.48 -29.67 19.08
C PHE A 116 -53.98 -29.33 19.12
N ASP A 117 -53.47 -28.84 18.00
CA ASP A 117 -52.15 -28.23 17.94
C ASP A 117 -52.15 -26.78 18.52
N PRO A 118 -51.01 -26.08 18.55
CA PRO A 118 -50.93 -24.69 19.01
C PRO A 118 -51.69 -23.67 18.16
N ARG A 119 -52.03 -24.02 16.91
CA ARG A 119 -52.77 -23.16 15.97
C ARG A 119 -54.28 -23.36 16.07
N GLY A 120 -54.71 -24.41 16.78
CA GLY A 120 -56.13 -24.77 16.95
C GLY A 120 -56.62 -25.80 15.94
N GLU A 121 -55.74 -26.42 15.17
CA GLU A 121 -56.07 -27.49 14.23
C GLU A 121 -56.11 -28.84 14.95
N VAL A 122 -57.04 -29.71 14.58
CA VAL A 122 -57.13 -31.07 15.15
C VAL A 122 -56.11 -31.97 14.45
N VAL A 123 -55.19 -32.52 15.22
CA VAL A 123 -54.08 -33.36 14.69
C VAL A 123 -54.18 -34.83 15.14
N GLY A 124 -55.14 -35.12 16.00
CA GLY A 124 -55.26 -36.43 16.63
C GLY A 124 -56.51 -36.58 17.49
N SER A 125 -56.59 -37.71 18.18
CA SER A 125 -57.68 -37.99 19.11
C SER A 125 -57.19 -38.73 20.34
N LEU A 126 -57.72 -38.35 21.51
CA LEU A 126 -57.77 -39.21 22.69
C LEU A 126 -59.04 -40.03 22.58
N CYS A 127 -58.96 -41.37 22.64
CA CYS A 127 -60.14 -42.21 22.50
C CYS A 127 -60.21 -43.36 23.49
N ALA A 128 -61.43 -43.74 23.84
CA ALA A 128 -61.81 -44.91 24.60
C ALA A 128 -62.49 -45.94 23.68
N ILE A 129 -62.18 -47.22 23.87
CA ILE A 129 -62.59 -48.31 23.00
C ILE A 129 -63.01 -49.53 23.84
N ASP A 130 -64.17 -50.09 23.51
CA ASP A 130 -64.63 -51.36 24.08
C ASP A 130 -64.92 -52.42 23.03
N ALA A 131 -64.65 -53.68 23.35
CA ALA A 131 -64.92 -54.81 22.46
C ALA A 131 -66.41 -55.16 22.32
N ARG A 132 -67.23 -54.65 23.24
CA ARG A 132 -68.70 -54.83 23.26
C ARG A 132 -69.38 -53.47 23.13
N PRO A 133 -70.66 -53.44 22.74
CA PRO A 133 -71.43 -52.20 22.75
C PRO A 133 -71.38 -51.53 24.12
N HIS A 134 -71.21 -50.22 24.13
CA HIS A 134 -71.06 -49.41 25.34
C HIS A 134 -71.95 -48.17 25.22
N THR A 135 -72.90 -47.99 26.15
CA THR A 135 -73.72 -46.79 26.23
C THR A 135 -72.99 -45.73 27.06
N TRP A 136 -72.36 -44.77 26.39
CA TRP A 136 -71.51 -43.77 27.02
C TRP A 136 -72.31 -42.81 27.90
N THR A 137 -71.96 -42.71 29.18
CA THR A 137 -72.59 -41.80 30.13
C THR A 137 -72.07 -40.37 29.98
N ALA A 138 -72.85 -39.39 30.45
CA ALA A 138 -72.43 -37.99 30.44
C ALA A 138 -71.12 -37.75 31.23
N ASP A 139 -70.92 -38.47 32.34
CA ASP A 139 -69.71 -38.35 33.18
C ASP A 139 -68.46 -38.93 32.48
N GLU A 140 -68.60 -40.03 31.74
CA GLU A 140 -67.51 -40.60 30.94
C GLU A 140 -67.11 -39.68 29.78
N LEU A 141 -68.09 -39.09 29.09
CA LEU A 141 -67.84 -38.12 28.02
C LEU A 141 -67.22 -36.82 28.56
N ALA A 142 -67.65 -36.36 29.73
CA ALA A 142 -67.02 -35.22 30.42
C ALA A 142 -65.56 -35.53 30.80
N THR A 143 -65.31 -36.73 31.35
CA THR A 143 -63.96 -37.19 31.68
C THR A 143 -63.04 -37.25 30.46
N LEU A 144 -63.54 -37.77 29.33
CA LEU A 144 -62.80 -37.78 28.06
C LEU A 144 -62.53 -36.38 27.53
N THR A 145 -63.49 -35.45 27.69
CA THR A 145 -63.30 -34.04 27.31
C THR A 145 -62.17 -33.40 28.11
N ASP A 146 -62.17 -33.58 29.44
CA ASP A 146 -61.14 -33.03 30.32
C ASP A 146 -59.76 -33.64 30.05
N LEU A 147 -59.69 -34.96 29.87
CA LEU A 147 -58.44 -35.65 29.54
C LEU A 147 -57.93 -35.29 28.14
N ALA A 148 -58.81 -35.08 27.15
CA ALA A 148 -58.42 -34.63 25.83
C ALA A 148 -57.88 -33.18 25.85
N SER A 149 -58.47 -32.33 26.69
CA SER A 149 -57.97 -30.97 26.95
C SER A 149 -56.61 -30.96 27.63
N ALA A 150 -56.40 -31.83 28.62
CA ALA A 150 -55.09 -32.02 29.26
C ALA A 150 -54.05 -32.60 28.28
N CYS A 151 -54.44 -33.56 27.44
CA CYS A 151 -53.59 -34.12 26.40
C CYS A 151 -53.20 -33.08 25.34
N THR A 152 -54.15 -32.21 24.95
CA THR A 152 -53.90 -31.05 24.09
C THR A 152 -52.86 -30.11 24.71
N SER A 153 -52.96 -29.85 26.01
CA SER A 153 -52.01 -28.99 26.73
C SER A 153 -50.60 -29.59 26.76
N GLU A 154 -50.47 -30.90 26.99
CA GLU A 154 -49.18 -31.62 26.92
C GLU A 154 -48.57 -31.55 25.52
N LEU A 155 -49.39 -31.78 24.47
CA LEU A 155 -48.92 -31.69 23.09
C LEU A 155 -48.39 -30.29 22.77
N ARG A 156 -49.13 -29.25 23.13
CA ARG A 156 -48.72 -27.85 22.93
C ARG A 156 -47.42 -27.52 23.65
N LEU A 157 -47.26 -27.99 24.89
CA LEU A 157 -46.04 -27.81 25.67
C LEU A 157 -44.83 -28.47 24.99
N ARG A 158 -44.98 -29.71 24.51
CA ARG A 158 -43.92 -30.43 23.80
C ARG A 158 -43.49 -29.74 22.51
N LEU A 159 -44.45 -29.30 21.71
CA LEU A 159 -44.18 -28.56 20.47
C LEU A 159 -43.47 -27.21 20.76
N ALA A 160 -43.90 -26.50 21.80
CA ALA A 160 -43.26 -25.26 22.24
C ALA A 160 -41.81 -25.48 22.71
N GLN A 161 -41.54 -26.53 23.50
CA GLN A 161 -40.20 -26.87 23.96
C GLN A 161 -39.27 -27.25 22.80
N ALA A 162 -39.75 -28.05 21.84
CA ALA A 162 -38.98 -28.41 20.64
C ALA A 162 -38.61 -27.15 19.83
N ARG A 163 -39.56 -26.23 19.66
CA ARG A 163 -39.34 -24.95 18.98
C ARG A 163 -38.33 -24.07 19.72
N ALA A 164 -38.45 -23.94 21.03
CA ALA A 164 -37.55 -23.14 21.86
C ALA A 164 -36.11 -23.66 21.81
N ARG A 165 -35.91 -24.98 21.96
CA ARG A 165 -34.59 -25.62 21.85
C ARG A 165 -33.94 -25.37 20.49
N ARG A 166 -34.72 -25.44 19.40
CA ARG A 166 -34.23 -25.13 18.05
C ARG A 166 -33.81 -23.68 17.91
N MET A 167 -34.66 -22.74 18.34
CA MET A 167 -34.34 -21.30 18.31
C MET A 167 -33.10 -20.98 19.14
N GLN A 168 -32.95 -21.59 20.32
CA GLN A 168 -31.77 -21.42 21.15
C GLN A 168 -30.50 -21.96 20.47
N ARG A 169 -30.55 -23.15 19.87
CA ARG A 169 -29.41 -23.71 19.11
C ARG A 169 -29.02 -22.80 17.94
N ALA A 170 -30.00 -22.38 17.14
CA ALA A 170 -29.77 -21.46 16.02
C ALA A 170 -29.18 -20.12 16.50
N ALA A 171 -29.70 -19.56 17.59
CA ALA A 171 -29.18 -18.32 18.17
C ALA A 171 -27.76 -18.46 18.71
N LEU A 172 -27.42 -19.58 19.36
CA LEU A 172 -26.06 -19.85 19.84
C LEU A 172 -25.07 -19.99 18.68
N THR A 173 -25.43 -20.71 17.62
CA THR A 173 -24.60 -20.83 16.40
C THR A 173 -24.42 -19.46 15.75
N ALA A 174 -25.50 -18.70 15.56
CA ALA A 174 -25.44 -17.35 14.99
C ALA A 174 -24.59 -16.39 15.83
N ASN A 175 -24.70 -16.44 17.17
CA ASN A 175 -23.92 -15.59 18.07
C ASN A 175 -22.43 -15.96 18.03
N ARG A 176 -22.10 -17.26 18.04
CA ARG A 176 -20.71 -17.74 17.92
C ARG A 176 -20.09 -17.24 16.62
N ARG A 177 -20.82 -17.32 15.51
CA ARG A 177 -20.39 -16.82 14.21
C ARG A 177 -20.22 -15.31 14.20
N ALA A 178 -21.18 -14.55 14.72
CA ALA A 178 -21.09 -13.09 14.79
C ALA A 178 -19.84 -12.64 15.58
N ARG A 179 -19.55 -13.29 16.72
CA ARG A 179 -18.34 -13.02 17.50
C ARG A 179 -17.06 -13.35 16.73
N LEU A 180 -17.03 -14.46 16.01
CA LEU A 180 -15.88 -14.82 15.17
C LEU A 180 -15.65 -13.74 14.10
N LEU A 181 -16.67 -13.35 13.36
CA LEU A 181 -16.57 -12.34 12.31
C LEU A 181 -16.11 -10.98 12.86
N LEU A 182 -16.61 -10.56 14.03
CA LEU A 182 -16.15 -9.34 14.70
C LEU A 182 -14.66 -9.45 15.10
N GLY A 183 -14.25 -10.59 15.67
CA GLY A 183 -12.85 -10.84 16.03
C GLY A 183 -11.91 -10.84 14.81
N LEU A 184 -12.36 -11.39 13.67
CA LEU A 184 -11.62 -11.30 12.40
C LEU A 184 -11.47 -9.85 11.96
N SER A 185 -12.56 -9.08 11.96
CA SER A 185 -12.54 -7.68 11.57
C SER A 185 -11.56 -6.87 12.42
N GLU A 186 -11.60 -7.03 13.75
CA GLU A 186 -10.69 -6.33 14.67
C GLU A 186 -9.23 -6.74 14.44
N THR A 187 -8.98 -8.04 14.29
CA THR A 187 -7.65 -8.58 14.07
C THR A 187 -7.04 -8.01 12.79
N PHE A 188 -7.77 -8.08 11.67
CA PHE A 188 -7.25 -7.64 10.38
C PHE A 188 -7.33 -6.12 10.15
N ALA A 189 -8.12 -5.36 10.92
CA ALA A 189 -8.23 -3.91 10.80
C ALA A 189 -6.89 -3.18 11.03
N THR A 190 -6.00 -3.75 11.85
CA THR A 190 -4.73 -3.14 12.25
C THR A 190 -3.53 -3.58 11.41
N ALA A 191 -3.72 -4.43 10.39
CA ALA A 191 -2.62 -4.87 9.53
C ALA A 191 -2.14 -3.75 8.60
N THR A 192 -0.83 -3.50 8.60
CA THR A 192 -0.17 -2.44 7.79
C THR A 192 0.77 -3.01 6.73
N SER A 193 1.16 -4.27 6.85
CA SER A 193 2.00 -4.97 5.87
C SER A 193 1.44 -6.35 5.53
N VAL A 194 1.90 -6.94 4.42
CA VAL A 194 1.60 -8.33 4.06
C VAL A 194 2.08 -9.31 5.13
N HIS A 195 3.20 -9.00 5.79
CA HIS A 195 3.73 -9.79 6.89
C HIS A 195 2.76 -9.79 8.08
N ASP A 196 2.24 -8.62 8.47
CA ASP A 196 1.24 -8.51 9.56
C ASP A 196 -0.01 -9.35 9.25
N VAL A 197 -0.50 -9.32 8.00
CA VAL A 197 -1.65 -10.12 7.57
C VAL A 197 -1.35 -11.61 7.73
N THR A 198 -0.14 -12.05 7.39
CA THR A 198 0.27 -13.46 7.48
C THR A 198 0.38 -13.94 8.94
N GLU A 199 0.96 -13.14 9.83
CA GLU A 199 1.03 -13.42 11.26
C GLU A 199 -0.37 -13.53 11.88
N LYS A 200 -1.23 -12.54 11.59
CA LYS A 200 -2.62 -12.50 12.05
C LYS A 200 -3.43 -13.68 11.54
N LEU A 201 -3.25 -14.06 10.28
CA LEU A 201 -3.89 -15.24 9.70
C LEU A 201 -3.51 -16.51 10.46
N SER A 202 -2.25 -16.67 10.84
CA SER A 202 -1.78 -17.84 11.60
C SER A 202 -2.47 -17.97 12.97
N VAL A 203 -2.64 -16.84 13.68
CA VAL A 203 -3.36 -16.79 14.96
C VAL A 203 -4.84 -17.15 14.80
N VAL A 204 -5.49 -16.58 13.79
CA VAL A 204 -6.89 -16.86 13.47
C VAL A 204 -7.10 -18.32 13.08
N ALA A 205 -6.23 -18.87 12.25
CA ALA A 205 -6.31 -20.24 11.77
C ALA A 205 -6.24 -21.25 12.92
N THR A 206 -5.38 -21.01 13.90
CA THR A 206 -5.29 -21.83 15.12
C THR A 206 -6.61 -21.84 15.90
N THR A 207 -7.35 -20.72 15.90
CA THR A 207 -8.63 -20.61 16.62
C THR A 207 -9.74 -21.48 16.02
N ILE A 208 -9.67 -21.76 14.72
CA ILE A 208 -10.58 -22.68 14.02
C ILE A 208 -10.00 -24.11 13.90
N GLY A 209 -8.90 -24.39 14.62
CA GLY A 209 -8.27 -25.71 14.69
C GLY A 209 -7.33 -26.05 13.55
N ALA A 210 -7.06 -25.14 12.61
CA ALA A 210 -6.06 -25.36 11.58
C ALA A 210 -4.66 -25.30 12.23
N ARG A 211 -3.82 -26.30 11.90
CA ARG A 211 -2.44 -26.38 12.40
C ARG A 211 -1.54 -25.39 11.68
N TYR A 212 -1.77 -25.22 10.38
CA TYR A 212 -0.99 -24.31 9.55
C TYR A 212 -1.88 -23.42 8.69
N ALA A 213 -1.41 -22.20 8.47
CA ALA A 213 -1.97 -21.28 7.50
C ALA A 213 -0.87 -20.68 6.63
N GLY A 214 -1.09 -20.72 5.32
CA GLY A 214 -0.26 -20.09 4.32
C GLY A 214 -1.02 -18.98 3.62
N LEU A 215 -0.35 -17.87 3.34
CA LEU A 215 -0.86 -16.82 2.47
C LEU A 215 -0.01 -16.75 1.21
N ALA A 216 -0.62 -16.88 0.04
CA ALA A 216 0.03 -16.53 -1.21
C ALA A 216 -0.50 -15.19 -1.70
N VAL A 217 0.39 -14.28 -2.09
CA VAL A 217 0.02 -12.96 -2.61
C VAL A 217 0.21 -12.95 -4.13
N LEU A 218 -0.75 -12.34 -4.83
CA LEU A 218 -0.70 -12.16 -6.26
C LEU A 218 0.38 -11.13 -6.63
N ASP A 219 1.20 -11.45 -7.63
CA ASP A 219 2.19 -10.51 -8.14
C ASP A 219 1.53 -9.31 -8.86
N PRO A 220 2.27 -8.20 -9.06
CA PRO A 220 1.73 -7.02 -9.75
C PRO A 220 1.29 -7.28 -11.19
N THR A 221 1.83 -8.33 -11.84
CA THR A 221 1.47 -8.68 -13.23
C THR A 221 0.16 -9.45 -13.31
N GLY A 222 -0.33 -9.98 -12.19
CA GLY A 222 -1.52 -10.82 -12.12
C GLY A 222 -1.32 -12.20 -12.74
N THR A 223 -0.09 -12.70 -12.86
CA THR A 223 0.19 -13.98 -13.55
C THR A 223 0.69 -15.09 -12.62
N SER A 224 1.34 -14.73 -11.51
CA SER A 224 1.84 -15.69 -10.53
C SER A 224 1.56 -15.26 -9.10
N MET A 225 1.53 -16.23 -8.20
CA MET A 225 1.37 -16.02 -6.76
C MET A 225 2.60 -16.55 -6.03
N THR A 226 2.95 -15.91 -4.92
CA THR A 226 4.06 -16.34 -4.05
C THR A 226 3.60 -16.48 -2.61
N TYR A 227 3.82 -17.65 -2.01
CA TYR A 227 3.57 -17.90 -0.60
C TYR A 227 4.51 -17.07 0.28
N THR A 228 3.95 -16.23 1.14
CA THR A 228 4.70 -15.40 2.09
C THR A 228 5.31 -16.24 3.19
N THR A 229 4.64 -17.33 3.61
CA THR A 229 5.12 -18.24 4.65
C THR A 229 4.85 -19.70 4.29
N LEU A 230 5.92 -20.53 4.30
CA LEU A 230 5.88 -22.00 4.15
C LEU A 230 6.76 -22.71 5.20
N HIS A 231 7.11 -22.05 6.30
CA HIS A 231 8.12 -22.54 7.25
C HIS A 231 7.84 -23.93 7.83
N HIS A 232 6.58 -24.36 7.87
CA HIS A 232 6.20 -25.70 8.33
C HIS A 232 6.51 -26.82 7.33
N LEU A 233 6.67 -26.46 6.05
CA LEU A 233 7.04 -27.39 4.98
C LEU A 233 8.55 -27.34 4.67
N GLU A 234 9.29 -26.38 5.22
CA GLU A 234 10.74 -26.25 5.01
C GLU A 234 11.51 -27.11 6.02
N PRO A 235 12.59 -27.81 5.60
CA PRO A 235 13.20 -27.83 4.27
C PRO A 235 12.59 -28.87 3.30
N GLY A 236 11.48 -29.52 3.67
CA GLY A 236 10.86 -30.62 2.92
C GLY A 236 10.28 -30.28 1.53
N VAL A 237 10.12 -28.99 1.20
CA VAL A 237 9.64 -28.55 -0.12
C VAL A 237 10.65 -27.66 -0.86
N PRO A 238 10.82 -27.79 -2.19
CA PRO A 238 11.66 -26.92 -3.01
C PRO A 238 11.24 -25.44 -2.93
N GLN A 239 12.19 -24.52 -2.98
CA GLN A 239 11.89 -23.07 -3.08
C GLN A 239 11.02 -22.72 -4.30
N SER A 240 11.12 -23.49 -5.38
CA SER A 240 10.26 -23.35 -6.57
C SER A 240 8.78 -23.65 -6.29
N TYR A 241 8.45 -24.35 -5.20
CA TYR A 241 7.06 -24.55 -4.78
C TYR A 241 6.44 -23.27 -4.24
N ARG A 242 7.26 -22.36 -3.66
CA ARG A 242 6.81 -21.10 -3.06
C ARG A 242 6.14 -20.17 -4.06
N ARG A 243 6.54 -20.23 -5.33
CA ARG A 243 5.96 -19.45 -6.42
C ARG A 243 5.26 -20.37 -7.42
N PHE A 244 4.03 -20.05 -7.79
CA PHE A 244 3.27 -20.81 -8.78
C PHE A 244 2.56 -19.86 -9.74
N ARG A 245 2.37 -20.31 -10.99
CA ARG A 245 1.62 -19.53 -11.97
C ARG A 245 0.13 -19.86 -11.86
N LEU A 246 -0.70 -18.91 -12.25
CA LEU A 246 -2.15 -19.11 -12.24
C LEU A 246 -2.63 -20.16 -13.22
N ASP A 247 -1.84 -20.54 -14.23
CA ASP A 247 -2.12 -21.61 -15.20
C ASP A 247 -1.56 -22.98 -14.77
N ASP A 248 -0.84 -23.06 -13.64
CA ASP A 248 -0.32 -24.34 -13.13
C ASP A 248 -1.46 -25.29 -12.75
N ASP A 249 -1.16 -26.60 -12.82
CA ASP A 249 -2.05 -27.66 -12.37
C ASP A 249 -1.89 -27.92 -10.86
N ARG A 250 -2.42 -27.00 -10.05
CA ARG A 250 -2.39 -27.06 -8.59
C ARG A 250 -3.73 -26.56 -8.01
N PRO A 251 -4.13 -27.01 -6.81
CA PRO A 251 -5.40 -26.61 -6.21
C PRO A 251 -5.46 -25.10 -5.94
N SER A 252 -4.34 -24.50 -5.51
CA SER A 252 -4.25 -23.04 -5.32
C SER A 252 -4.46 -22.27 -6.63
N ALA A 253 -3.93 -22.77 -7.75
CA ALA A 253 -4.11 -22.14 -9.06
C ALA A 253 -5.55 -22.33 -9.57
N LEU A 254 -6.14 -23.51 -9.39
CA LEU A 254 -7.54 -23.77 -9.76
C LEU A 254 -8.51 -22.91 -8.93
N ALA A 255 -8.32 -22.81 -7.62
CA ALA A 255 -9.10 -21.94 -6.73
C ALA A 255 -9.02 -20.47 -7.17
N ALA A 256 -7.81 -20.01 -7.53
CA ALA A 256 -7.58 -18.65 -8.00
C ALA A 256 -8.30 -18.35 -9.33
N ARG A 257 -8.22 -19.26 -10.32
CA ARG A 257 -8.89 -19.09 -11.63
C ARG A 257 -10.41 -19.17 -11.53
N SER A 258 -10.92 -20.16 -10.81
CA SER A 258 -12.36 -20.41 -10.67
C SER A 258 -13.05 -19.47 -9.68
N ARG A 259 -12.29 -18.88 -8.74
CA ARG A 259 -12.79 -18.15 -7.57
C ARG A 259 -13.68 -18.99 -6.67
N VAL A 260 -13.55 -20.31 -6.75
CA VAL A 260 -14.28 -21.28 -5.91
C VAL A 260 -13.27 -21.97 -4.97
N PRO A 261 -13.55 -22.03 -3.66
CA PRO A 261 -12.73 -22.78 -2.72
C PRO A 261 -12.48 -24.22 -3.17
N GLN A 262 -11.26 -24.71 -3.01
CA GLN A 262 -10.91 -26.12 -3.20
C GLN A 262 -10.69 -26.75 -1.83
N LEU A 263 -11.52 -27.72 -1.48
CA LEU A 263 -11.60 -28.31 -0.15
C LEU A 263 -11.37 -29.81 -0.26
N PHE A 264 -10.45 -30.34 0.55
CA PHE A 264 -10.12 -31.76 0.61
C PHE A 264 -10.34 -32.24 2.04
N ARG A 265 -11.08 -33.33 2.19
CA ARG A 265 -11.44 -33.88 3.51
C ARG A 265 -10.27 -34.54 4.19
N ASP A 266 -9.36 -35.11 3.42
CA ASP A 266 -8.14 -35.75 3.89
C ASP A 266 -7.03 -35.73 2.83
N HIS A 267 -5.87 -36.26 3.19
CA HIS A 267 -4.73 -36.37 2.29
C HIS A 267 -4.97 -37.30 1.11
N ALA A 268 -5.74 -38.38 1.29
CA ALA A 268 -5.96 -39.35 0.22
C ALA A 268 -6.77 -38.72 -0.91
N GLU A 269 -7.82 -37.96 -0.58
CA GLU A 269 -8.60 -37.18 -1.53
C GLU A 269 -7.73 -36.13 -2.25
N PHE A 270 -6.87 -35.43 -1.51
CA PHE A 270 -5.93 -34.47 -2.08
C PHE A 270 -4.91 -35.12 -3.05
N ALA A 271 -4.27 -36.21 -2.62
CA ALA A 271 -3.27 -36.90 -3.42
C ALA A 271 -3.86 -37.59 -4.65
N ALA A 272 -5.12 -38.04 -4.58
CA ALA A 272 -5.82 -38.57 -5.75
C ALA A 272 -6.06 -37.50 -6.83
N ALA A 273 -6.40 -36.27 -6.41
CA ALA A 273 -6.62 -35.15 -7.33
C ALA A 273 -5.31 -34.53 -7.85
N TYR A 274 -4.27 -34.48 -7.02
CA TYR A 274 -2.97 -33.88 -7.36
C TYR A 274 -1.79 -34.79 -6.95
N PRO A 275 -1.53 -35.90 -7.66
CA PRO A 275 -0.55 -36.93 -7.24
C PRO A 275 0.86 -36.39 -7.02
N ALA A 276 1.39 -35.59 -7.96
CA ALA A 276 2.74 -35.04 -7.87
C ALA A 276 2.94 -34.10 -6.67
N ILE A 277 1.89 -33.39 -6.25
CA ILE A 277 1.93 -32.49 -5.09
C ILE A 277 1.67 -33.29 -3.80
N GLY A 278 0.78 -34.28 -3.85
CA GLY A 278 0.51 -35.20 -2.76
C GLY A 278 1.78 -35.93 -2.31
N GLU A 279 2.56 -36.47 -3.25
CA GLU A 279 3.86 -37.10 -2.98
C GLU A 279 4.88 -36.13 -2.38
N LEU A 280 4.94 -34.90 -2.90
CA LEU A 280 5.85 -33.86 -2.40
C LEU A 280 5.55 -33.46 -0.96
N LEU A 281 4.27 -33.49 -0.57
CA LEU A 281 3.78 -33.10 0.76
C LEU A 281 3.55 -34.32 1.69
N GLY A 282 4.17 -35.47 1.40
CA GLY A 282 3.95 -36.78 2.07
C GLY A 282 4.17 -36.83 3.59
N GLU A 283 3.66 -37.90 4.23
CA GLU A 283 3.24 -37.99 5.64
C GLU A 283 4.29 -38.38 6.71
N PRO A 284 4.05 -38.01 8.01
CA PRO A 284 3.07 -38.73 8.84
C PRO A 284 1.95 -37.93 9.57
N HIS A 285 1.39 -36.82 9.04
CA HIS A 285 0.32 -36.07 9.74
C HIS A 285 -0.75 -35.39 8.85
N ALA A 286 -1.26 -36.03 7.81
CA ALA A 286 -2.04 -35.35 6.77
C ALA A 286 -3.56 -35.47 6.95
N GLY A 287 -4.13 -34.40 7.48
CA GLY A 287 -5.58 -34.20 7.56
C GLY A 287 -6.15 -33.41 6.39
N ALA A 288 -7.24 -32.69 6.66
CA ALA A 288 -7.94 -31.86 5.68
C ALA A 288 -7.10 -30.67 5.19
N ARG A 289 -7.39 -30.20 3.98
CA ARG A 289 -6.77 -29.00 3.39
C ARG A 289 -7.79 -28.14 2.65
N SER A 290 -7.67 -26.84 2.81
CA SER A 290 -8.53 -25.85 2.14
C SER A 290 -7.71 -24.79 1.43
N PHE A 291 -8.05 -24.49 0.18
CA PHE A 291 -7.47 -23.41 -0.61
C PHE A 291 -8.57 -22.41 -0.97
N LEU A 292 -8.51 -21.23 -0.37
CA LEU A 292 -9.56 -20.23 -0.37
C LEU A 292 -9.08 -18.97 -1.10
N PRO A 293 -9.70 -18.59 -2.22
CA PRO A 293 -9.31 -17.38 -2.94
C PRO A 293 -9.62 -16.14 -2.09
N ALA A 294 -8.60 -15.29 -1.87
CA ALA A 294 -8.77 -14.02 -1.17
C ALA A 294 -9.17 -12.95 -2.18
N VAL A 295 -10.48 -12.70 -2.29
CA VAL A 295 -11.09 -11.78 -3.25
C VAL A 295 -11.73 -10.60 -2.52
N ALA A 296 -11.38 -9.37 -2.91
CA ALA A 296 -12.04 -8.14 -2.46
C ALA A 296 -12.81 -7.53 -3.63
N GLY A 297 -14.14 -7.48 -3.54
CA GLY A 297 -15.00 -7.14 -4.68
C GLY A 297 -14.81 -8.16 -5.81
N ASP A 298 -14.39 -7.69 -7.00
CA ASP A 298 -14.08 -8.55 -8.15
C ASP A 298 -12.59 -8.86 -8.31
N ARG A 299 -11.75 -8.43 -7.37
CA ARG A 299 -10.29 -8.50 -7.50
C ARG A 299 -9.69 -9.58 -6.62
N LEU A 300 -9.04 -10.54 -7.25
CA LEU A 300 -8.23 -11.55 -6.56
C LEU A 300 -6.92 -10.90 -6.08
N LEU A 301 -6.63 -11.03 -4.79
CA LEU A 301 -5.44 -10.46 -4.16
C LEU A 301 -4.48 -11.52 -3.62
N GLY A 302 -4.99 -12.72 -3.34
CA GLY A 302 -4.19 -13.81 -2.86
C GLY A 302 -4.93 -15.13 -2.72
N MET A 303 -4.30 -16.08 -2.05
CA MET A 303 -4.82 -17.40 -1.74
C MET A 303 -4.51 -17.71 -0.28
N VAL A 304 -5.51 -18.12 0.48
CA VAL A 304 -5.34 -18.64 1.84
C VAL A 304 -5.33 -20.15 1.76
N ALA A 305 -4.27 -20.78 2.25
CA ALA A 305 -4.16 -22.22 2.39
C ALA A 305 -4.25 -22.57 3.88
N LEU A 306 -5.14 -23.50 4.24
CA LEU A 306 -5.31 -24.00 5.61
C LEU A 306 -5.10 -25.51 5.63
N GLU A 307 -4.47 -26.01 6.69
CA GLU A 307 -4.20 -27.44 6.87
C GLU A 307 -4.50 -27.88 8.31
N TRP A 308 -5.07 -29.07 8.45
CA TRP A 308 -5.41 -29.72 9.72
C TRP A 308 -4.67 -31.05 9.87
N ASP A 309 -4.47 -31.50 11.12
CA ASP A 309 -3.84 -32.80 11.44
C ASP A 309 -4.73 -34.00 11.14
N THR A 310 -6.05 -33.81 11.10
CA THR A 310 -7.03 -34.89 10.96
C THR A 310 -7.99 -34.61 9.82
N GLY A 311 -8.55 -35.68 9.26
CA GLY A 311 -9.59 -35.57 8.26
C GLY A 311 -10.83 -34.85 8.80
N ARG A 312 -11.50 -34.07 7.94
CA ARG A 312 -12.62 -33.22 8.33
C ARG A 312 -13.68 -33.18 7.24
N GLU A 313 -14.94 -33.30 7.66
CA GLU A 313 -16.09 -33.02 6.79
C GLU A 313 -16.29 -31.50 6.65
N HIS A 314 -16.50 -31.06 5.41
CA HIS A 314 -16.70 -29.64 5.08
C HIS A 314 -18.19 -29.32 5.07
N ASP A 315 -18.76 -29.04 6.25
CA ASP A 315 -20.14 -28.58 6.36
C ASP A 315 -20.32 -27.10 5.93
N GLU A 316 -21.57 -26.68 5.75
CA GLU A 316 -21.88 -25.33 5.27
C GLU A 316 -21.33 -24.23 6.20
N ASP A 317 -21.36 -24.45 7.53
CA ASP A 317 -20.88 -23.48 8.52
C ASP A 317 -19.35 -23.34 8.48
N SER A 318 -18.64 -24.46 8.29
CA SER A 318 -17.20 -24.54 8.10
C SER A 318 -16.75 -23.79 6.85
N ILE A 319 -17.40 -24.06 5.71
CA ILE A 319 -17.10 -23.41 4.43
C ILE A 319 -17.33 -21.90 4.53
N GLN A 320 -18.44 -21.48 5.15
CA GLN A 320 -18.76 -20.06 5.31
C GLN A 320 -17.76 -19.36 6.25
N THR A 321 -17.29 -20.04 7.30
CA THR A 321 -16.27 -19.51 8.21
C THR A 321 -14.92 -19.32 7.52
N GLU A 322 -14.46 -20.33 6.79
CA GLU A 322 -13.20 -20.29 6.04
C GLU A 322 -13.22 -19.23 4.93
N THR A 323 -14.34 -19.15 4.20
CA THR A 323 -14.54 -18.13 3.16
C THR A 323 -14.56 -16.72 3.77
N ALA A 324 -15.14 -16.55 4.96
CA ALA A 324 -15.11 -15.27 5.66
C ALA A 324 -13.68 -14.87 6.06
N ILE A 325 -12.86 -15.80 6.54
CA ILE A 325 -11.44 -15.55 6.85
C ILE A 325 -10.71 -15.07 5.58
N ALA A 326 -10.87 -15.78 4.46
CA ALA A 326 -10.26 -15.40 3.20
C ALA A 326 -10.72 -14.01 2.71
N SER A 327 -11.99 -13.65 2.95
CA SER A 327 -12.54 -12.32 2.62
C SER A 327 -11.91 -11.22 3.49
N TYR A 328 -11.76 -11.43 4.80
CA TYR A 328 -11.09 -10.46 5.68
C TYR A 328 -9.59 -10.30 5.35
N VAL A 329 -8.92 -11.40 5.01
CA VAL A 329 -7.54 -11.37 4.50
C VAL A 329 -7.48 -10.56 3.20
N ALA A 330 -8.41 -10.76 2.27
CA ALA A 330 -8.47 -10.01 1.02
C ALA A 330 -8.63 -8.51 1.26
N HIS A 331 -9.54 -8.10 2.15
CA HIS A 331 -9.73 -6.70 2.51
C HIS A 331 -8.50 -6.08 3.19
N ALA A 332 -7.80 -6.85 4.03
CA ALA A 332 -6.55 -6.41 4.63
C ALA A 332 -5.46 -6.21 3.57
N LEU A 333 -5.29 -7.17 2.66
CA LEU A 333 -4.34 -7.07 1.54
C LEU A 333 -4.66 -5.90 0.61
N ASP A 334 -5.95 -5.64 0.33
CA ASP A 334 -6.37 -4.50 -0.48
C ASP A 334 -5.93 -3.18 0.17
N ARG A 335 -6.22 -3.04 1.47
CA ARG A 335 -5.82 -1.86 2.22
C ARG A 335 -4.30 -1.69 2.24
N VAL A 336 -3.54 -2.75 2.52
CA VAL A 336 -2.07 -2.71 2.50
C VAL A 336 -1.56 -2.25 1.14
N ARG A 337 -2.07 -2.81 0.03
CA ARG A 337 -1.71 -2.39 -1.32
C ARG A 337 -2.04 -0.92 -1.58
N LEU A 338 -3.20 -0.44 -1.16
CA LEU A 338 -3.60 0.97 -1.33
C LEU A 338 -2.69 1.92 -0.53
N LEU A 339 -2.27 1.51 0.67
CA LEU A 339 -1.30 2.26 1.48
C LEU A 339 0.07 2.30 0.80
N GLU A 340 0.56 1.16 0.32
CA GLU A 340 1.84 1.07 -0.43
C GLU A 340 1.81 1.91 -1.71
N GLU A 341 0.71 1.89 -2.47
CA GLU A 341 0.56 2.70 -3.68
C GLU A 341 0.55 4.20 -3.37
N ARG A 342 -0.18 4.62 -2.32
CA ARG A 342 -0.17 6.01 -1.86
C ARG A 342 1.23 6.46 -1.47
N HIS A 343 1.97 5.62 -0.73
CA HIS A 343 3.33 5.94 -0.35
C HIS A 343 4.25 6.06 -1.56
N ARG A 344 4.19 5.09 -2.49
CA ARG A 344 4.98 5.11 -3.73
C ARG A 344 4.74 6.37 -4.56
N VAL A 345 3.48 6.78 -4.72
CA VAL A 345 3.12 8.01 -5.45
C VAL A 345 3.70 9.24 -4.75
N ALA A 346 3.56 9.32 -3.43
CA ALA A 346 4.12 10.43 -2.65
C ALA A 346 5.64 10.53 -2.78
N THR A 347 6.37 9.43 -2.58
CA THR A 347 7.84 9.41 -2.70
C THR A 347 8.27 9.78 -4.12
N THR A 348 7.57 9.29 -5.15
CA THR A 348 7.88 9.60 -6.56
C THR A 348 7.67 11.08 -6.86
N LEU A 349 6.55 11.67 -6.42
CA LEU A 349 6.28 13.10 -6.58
C LEU A 349 7.33 13.95 -5.87
N GLN A 350 7.67 13.59 -4.64
CA GLN A 350 8.67 14.29 -3.83
C GLN A 350 10.06 14.23 -4.46
N SER A 351 10.51 13.05 -4.92
CA SER A 351 11.79 12.91 -5.63
C SER A 351 11.80 13.70 -6.95
N ALA A 352 10.69 13.72 -7.69
CA ALA A 352 10.58 14.53 -8.91
C ALA A 352 10.55 16.04 -8.64
N MET A 353 10.20 16.44 -7.41
CA MET A 353 10.27 17.82 -7.01
C MET A 353 11.74 18.23 -6.75
N LEU A 354 12.57 17.43 -6.09
CA LEU A 354 13.95 17.86 -5.76
C LEU A 354 14.79 18.24 -7.00
N SER A 355 15.57 19.31 -6.88
CA SER A 355 16.36 19.85 -7.99
C SER A 355 17.69 19.13 -8.18
N GLU A 356 18.06 18.87 -9.44
CA GLU A 356 19.46 18.60 -9.78
C GLU A 356 20.29 19.88 -9.57
N LEU A 357 21.40 19.75 -8.85
CA LEU A 357 22.29 20.88 -8.59
C LEU A 357 23.03 21.31 -9.86
N PRO A 358 23.07 22.62 -10.19
CA PRO A 358 23.82 23.11 -11.33
C PRO A 358 25.33 23.06 -11.07
N SER A 359 26.11 23.01 -12.15
CA SER A 359 27.55 23.23 -12.06
C SER A 359 27.83 24.72 -11.85
N VAL A 360 28.41 25.09 -10.72
CA VAL A 360 28.81 26.48 -10.42
C VAL A 360 30.31 26.63 -10.67
N HIS A 361 30.73 27.75 -11.27
CA HIS A 361 32.14 28.03 -11.49
C HIS A 361 32.86 28.21 -10.14
N ARG A 362 33.99 27.52 -9.92
CA ARG A 362 34.81 27.60 -8.68
C ARG A 362 34.09 27.28 -7.37
N ILE A 363 32.92 26.67 -7.43
CA ILE A 363 32.18 26.16 -6.26
C ILE A 363 31.78 24.72 -6.54
N GLU A 364 32.06 23.83 -5.60
CA GLU A 364 31.52 22.47 -5.59
C GLU A 364 30.25 22.42 -4.76
N LEU A 365 29.18 21.94 -5.37
CA LEU A 365 27.92 21.67 -4.68
C LEU A 365 27.73 20.17 -4.51
N ALA A 366 27.28 19.76 -3.34
CA ALA A 366 26.84 18.40 -3.07
C ALA A 366 25.62 18.44 -2.15
N ALA A 367 24.61 17.64 -2.44
CA ALA A 367 23.44 17.54 -1.58
C ALA A 367 22.98 16.10 -1.40
N THR A 368 22.35 15.86 -0.25
CA THR A 368 21.65 14.62 0.06
C THR A 368 20.28 14.96 0.62
N TYR A 369 19.30 14.17 0.20
CA TYR A 369 17.97 14.14 0.78
C TYR A 369 17.72 12.76 1.36
N SER A 370 17.27 12.67 2.60
CA SER A 370 16.90 11.41 3.25
C SER A 370 15.49 11.50 3.81
N THR A 371 14.62 10.58 3.40
CA THR A 371 13.20 10.55 3.82
C THR A 371 13.02 9.95 5.21
N ALA A 372 12.02 10.42 5.95
CA ALA A 372 11.59 9.78 7.20
C ALA A 372 11.20 8.30 6.99
N THR A 373 11.51 7.43 7.95
CA THR A 373 11.25 5.97 7.85
C THR A 373 9.77 5.57 7.94
N ARG A 374 8.85 6.52 8.15
CA ARG A 374 7.42 6.22 8.25
C ARG A 374 6.77 6.18 6.87
N THR A 375 6.20 5.02 6.53
CA THR A 375 5.52 4.69 5.27
C THR A 375 4.31 5.55 4.93
N ASP A 376 3.89 6.48 5.78
CA ASP A 376 2.67 7.28 5.58
C ASP A 376 2.96 8.78 5.44
N GLN A 377 4.23 9.17 5.42
CA GLN A 377 4.64 10.59 5.47
C GLN A 377 5.35 11.02 4.18
N VAL A 378 5.10 12.26 3.78
CA VAL A 378 5.76 12.94 2.64
C VAL A 378 6.49 14.14 3.21
N GLY A 379 7.75 14.33 2.81
CA GLY A 379 8.59 15.36 3.41
C GLY A 379 8.32 16.77 2.94
N GLY A 380 8.48 17.70 3.87
CA GLY A 380 8.44 19.16 3.65
C GLY A 380 9.81 19.76 3.32
N ASP A 381 10.90 19.04 3.58
CA ASP A 381 12.27 19.47 3.32
C ASP A 381 12.57 19.61 1.83
N TRP A 382 13.39 20.61 1.48
CA TRP A 382 13.85 20.81 0.11
C TRP A 382 15.13 21.63 0.05
N TYR A 383 15.84 21.50 -1.06
CA TYR A 383 16.93 22.40 -1.46
C TYR A 383 16.81 22.76 -2.94
N ASP A 384 17.40 23.89 -3.33
CA ASP A 384 17.53 24.29 -4.72
C ASP A 384 18.80 25.14 -4.92
N ALA A 385 19.26 25.25 -6.16
CA ALA A 385 20.37 26.10 -6.53
C ALA A 385 20.20 26.64 -7.95
N VAL A 386 20.50 27.92 -8.12
CA VAL A 386 20.32 28.66 -9.36
C VAL A 386 21.60 29.44 -9.68
N VAL A 387 22.07 29.38 -10.92
CA VAL A 387 23.23 30.16 -11.40
C VAL A 387 22.72 31.34 -12.22
N LEU A 388 23.17 32.55 -11.90
CA LEU A 388 22.82 33.78 -12.59
C LEU A 388 23.82 34.08 -13.72
N ASP A 389 23.47 35.01 -14.60
CA ASP A 389 24.28 35.35 -15.80
C ASP A 389 25.69 35.89 -15.46
N ASP A 390 25.89 36.42 -14.25
CA ASP A 390 27.16 37.00 -13.77
C ASP A 390 28.01 36.03 -12.91
N ASP A 391 27.84 34.71 -13.09
CA ASP A 391 28.44 33.63 -12.27
C ASP A 391 28.05 33.65 -10.78
N ALA A 392 27.25 34.62 -10.33
CA ALA A 392 26.62 34.61 -9.02
C ALA A 392 25.66 33.42 -8.90
N SER A 393 25.54 32.85 -7.70
CA SER A 393 24.67 31.69 -7.48
C SER A 393 23.77 31.90 -6.29
N VAL A 394 22.50 31.55 -6.41
CA VAL A 394 21.54 31.60 -5.31
C VAL A 394 21.22 30.18 -4.86
N LEU A 395 21.55 29.90 -3.61
CA LEU A 395 21.32 28.63 -2.94
C LEU A 395 20.12 28.77 -2.01
N MET A 396 19.34 27.71 -1.92
CA MET A 396 18.10 27.69 -1.16
C MET A 396 17.95 26.38 -0.43
N ILE A 397 17.44 26.45 0.79
CA ILE A 397 17.03 25.29 1.56
C ILE A 397 15.83 25.68 2.43
N GLY A 398 14.95 24.74 2.72
CA GLY A 398 13.83 25.00 3.60
C GLY A 398 13.11 23.74 4.01
N ASP A 399 12.17 23.93 4.93
CA ASP A 399 11.26 22.90 5.42
C ASP A 399 9.85 23.50 5.55
N VAL A 400 8.83 22.75 5.15
CA VAL A 400 7.42 23.12 5.31
C VAL A 400 6.84 22.32 6.45
N THR A 401 6.22 23.01 7.41
CA THR A 401 5.61 22.36 8.56
C THR A 401 4.54 21.36 8.13
N GLY A 402 4.66 20.14 8.63
CA GLY A 402 3.76 19.03 8.31
C GLY A 402 4.45 17.99 7.44
N HIS A 403 3.87 16.80 7.39
CA HIS A 403 4.51 15.64 6.75
C HIS A 403 3.51 14.86 5.88
N ASP A 404 2.60 15.59 5.22
CA ASP A 404 1.54 15.03 4.40
C ASP A 404 1.64 15.51 2.94
N MET A 405 0.72 15.02 2.12
CA MET A 405 0.70 15.36 0.69
C MET A 405 0.42 16.85 0.43
N HIS A 406 -0.21 17.56 1.38
CA HIS A 406 -0.41 19.01 1.28
C HIS A 406 0.88 19.77 1.58
N ALA A 407 1.65 19.36 2.61
CA ALA A 407 2.96 19.93 2.92
C ALA A 407 3.93 19.80 1.74
N ALA A 408 4.00 18.63 1.10
CA ALA A 408 4.81 18.41 -0.09
C ALA A 408 4.39 19.28 -1.29
N ALA A 409 3.08 19.47 -1.49
CA ALA A 409 2.57 20.36 -2.53
C ALA A 409 2.95 21.83 -2.27
N HIS A 410 2.81 22.30 -1.02
CA HIS A 410 3.24 23.63 -0.62
C HIS A 410 4.76 23.81 -0.76
N MET A 411 5.55 22.81 -0.37
CA MET A 411 7.00 22.80 -0.58
C MET A 411 7.34 23.02 -2.06
N GLY A 412 6.73 22.23 -2.96
CA GLY A 412 6.96 22.36 -4.40
C GLY A 412 6.61 23.76 -4.93
N GLN A 413 5.49 24.32 -4.48
CA GLN A 413 5.07 25.67 -4.85
C GLN A 413 6.02 26.76 -4.31
N LEU A 414 6.37 26.72 -3.02
CA LEU A 414 7.28 27.70 -2.40
C LEU A 414 8.66 27.66 -3.04
N ARG A 415 9.22 26.47 -3.27
CA ARG A 415 10.50 26.32 -3.98
C ARG A 415 10.42 26.88 -5.39
N SER A 416 9.40 26.52 -6.18
CA SER A 416 9.26 27.03 -7.55
C SER A 416 9.11 28.54 -7.61
N MET A 417 8.37 29.15 -6.68
CA MET A 417 8.28 30.61 -6.56
C MET A 417 9.64 31.22 -6.24
N LEU A 418 10.34 30.68 -5.23
CA LEU A 418 11.63 31.23 -4.80
C LEU A 418 12.70 31.07 -5.88
N ARG A 419 12.73 29.92 -6.57
CA ARG A 419 13.59 29.67 -7.73
C ARG A 419 13.34 30.71 -8.83
N THR A 420 12.07 31.00 -9.10
CA THR A 420 11.68 32.01 -10.11
C THR A 420 12.10 33.42 -9.67
N PHE A 421 11.89 33.78 -8.40
CA PHE A 421 12.32 35.07 -7.89
C PHE A 421 13.83 35.23 -7.98
N ALA A 422 14.61 34.23 -7.57
CA ALA A 422 16.06 34.28 -7.66
C ALA A 422 16.58 34.34 -9.11
N TRP A 423 15.92 33.66 -10.04
CA TRP A 423 16.33 33.70 -11.46
C TRP A 423 15.99 35.05 -12.12
N CYS A 424 14.83 35.64 -11.81
CA CYS A 424 14.33 36.82 -12.50
C CYS A 424 14.71 38.15 -11.83
N GLN A 425 15.06 38.14 -10.55
CA GLN A 425 15.30 39.34 -9.75
C GLN A 425 16.74 39.34 -9.26
N ASP A 426 17.50 40.37 -9.60
CA ASP A 426 18.82 40.64 -9.04
C ASP A 426 18.68 41.37 -7.69
N GLU A 427 18.15 40.67 -6.69
CA GLU A 427 17.80 41.24 -5.39
C GLU A 427 18.57 40.56 -4.24
N PRO A 428 18.76 41.24 -3.10
CA PRO A 428 19.32 40.62 -1.89
C PRO A 428 18.47 39.47 -1.34
N SER A 429 19.11 38.55 -0.62
CA SER A 429 18.47 37.34 -0.08
C SER A 429 17.26 37.64 0.81
N ALA A 430 17.33 38.69 1.64
CA ALA A 430 16.22 39.14 2.47
C ALA A 430 15.03 39.64 1.63
N THR A 431 15.27 40.29 0.49
CA THR A 431 14.21 40.72 -0.43
C THR A 431 13.51 39.52 -1.05
N LEU A 432 14.27 38.50 -1.48
CA LEU A 432 13.71 37.27 -2.05
C LEU A 432 12.79 36.56 -1.04
N LEU A 433 13.19 36.48 0.23
CA LEU A 433 12.32 35.94 1.30
C LEU A 433 11.08 36.80 1.55
N ARG A 434 11.18 38.14 1.50
CA ARG A 434 9.99 39.02 1.60
C ARG A 434 9.01 38.80 0.45
N LEU A 435 9.51 38.61 -0.78
CA LEU A 435 8.68 38.28 -1.94
C LEU A 435 7.99 36.93 -1.75
N LEU A 436 8.71 35.93 -1.22
CA LEU A 436 8.14 34.62 -0.89
C LEU A 436 7.04 34.72 0.17
N ASP A 437 7.26 35.44 1.27
CA ASP A 437 6.22 35.68 2.29
C ASP A 437 4.98 36.34 1.71
N ARG A 438 5.18 37.37 0.87
CA ARG A 438 4.09 38.07 0.21
C ARG A 438 3.32 37.16 -0.74
N ALA A 439 4.01 36.32 -1.51
CA ALA A 439 3.39 35.36 -2.42
C ALA A 439 2.63 34.27 -1.67
N ASN A 440 3.23 33.69 -0.62
CA ASN A 440 2.62 32.69 0.25
C ASN A 440 1.30 33.18 0.86
N SER A 441 1.26 34.42 1.37
CA SER A 441 0.04 35.02 1.90
C SER A 441 -0.93 35.52 0.82
N GLY A 442 -0.44 36.15 -0.24
CA GLY A 442 -1.27 36.83 -1.24
C GLY A 442 -1.89 35.91 -2.28
N LEU A 443 -1.27 34.76 -2.54
CA LEU A 443 -1.78 33.72 -3.45
C LEU A 443 -2.60 32.64 -2.71
N GLY A 444 -2.77 32.76 -1.39
CA GLY A 444 -3.62 31.87 -0.59
C GLY A 444 -3.03 30.50 -0.28
N LEU A 445 -1.69 30.34 -0.30
CA LEU A 445 -1.04 29.08 0.09
C LEU A 445 -1.11 28.88 1.61
N HIS A 446 -0.85 29.94 2.38
CA HIS A 446 -0.86 29.92 3.84
C HIS A 446 0.01 28.82 4.46
N ALA A 447 1.12 28.47 3.80
CA ALA A 447 2.08 27.51 4.31
C ALA A 447 2.89 28.12 5.45
N SER A 448 3.22 27.33 6.47
CA SER A 448 4.21 27.69 7.49
C SER A 448 5.43 26.81 7.32
N GLY A 449 6.62 27.35 7.59
CA GLY A 449 7.85 26.63 7.32
C GLY A 449 9.11 27.48 7.50
N THR A 450 10.25 26.82 7.53
CA THR A 450 11.54 27.48 7.52
C THR A 450 12.08 27.62 6.10
N ALA A 451 12.83 28.68 5.82
CA ALA A 451 13.54 28.82 4.55
C ALA A 451 14.81 29.67 4.74
N LEU A 452 15.86 29.33 4.01
CA LEU A 452 17.10 30.10 3.94
C LEU A 452 17.48 30.31 2.47
N VAL A 453 17.86 31.55 2.16
CA VAL A 453 18.36 31.94 0.84
C VAL A 453 19.76 32.50 1.02
N ALA A 454 20.71 32.00 0.25
CA ALA A 454 22.10 32.43 0.25
C ALA A 454 22.55 32.75 -1.17
N ARG A 455 22.78 34.03 -1.44
CA ARG A 455 23.42 34.51 -2.67
C ARG A 455 24.93 34.45 -2.48
N VAL A 456 25.61 33.83 -3.43
CA VAL A 456 27.05 33.66 -3.46
C VAL A 456 27.59 34.45 -4.62
N ASP A 457 28.22 35.58 -4.30
CA ASP A 457 28.87 36.47 -5.25
C ASP A 457 30.37 36.26 -5.20
N ARG A 458 30.99 36.24 -6.38
CA ARG A 458 32.43 36.03 -6.49
C ARG A 458 33.18 37.32 -6.19
N THR A 459 34.28 37.22 -5.45
CA THR A 459 35.21 38.33 -5.19
C THR A 459 36.64 37.97 -5.62
N PRO A 460 37.56 38.94 -5.73
CA PRO A 460 38.95 38.65 -6.09
C PRO A 460 39.66 37.69 -5.11
N GLU A 461 39.25 37.66 -3.85
CA GLU A 461 39.89 36.93 -2.75
C GLU A 461 39.11 35.67 -2.33
N GLY A 462 37.94 35.40 -2.93
CA GLY A 462 37.07 34.29 -2.54
C GLY A 462 35.62 34.52 -2.98
N PHE A 463 34.69 34.29 -2.06
CA PHE A 463 33.26 34.52 -2.28
C PHE A 463 32.65 35.28 -1.10
N ASP A 464 31.80 36.24 -1.41
CA ASP A 464 30.92 36.88 -0.44
C ASP A 464 29.56 36.19 -0.53
N VAL A 465 29.07 35.71 0.61
CA VAL A 465 27.80 35.01 0.75
C VAL A 465 26.85 35.90 1.54
N LEU A 466 25.88 36.47 0.84
CA LEU A 466 24.79 37.22 1.44
C LEU A 466 23.62 36.28 1.69
N TRP A 467 23.31 36.01 2.95
CA TRP A 467 22.25 35.06 3.32
C TRP A 467 21.19 35.69 4.23
N SER A 468 19.97 35.17 4.13
CA SER A 468 18.85 35.54 4.99
C SER A 468 18.06 34.29 5.34
N SER A 469 17.49 34.26 6.54
CA SER A 469 16.77 33.09 7.06
C SER A 469 15.40 33.48 7.62
N ALA A 470 14.37 32.73 7.23
CA ALA A 470 13.04 32.73 7.80
C ALA A 470 12.89 31.55 8.75
N GLY A 471 13.45 31.65 9.95
CA GLY A 471 13.37 30.64 11.03
C GLY A 471 14.20 29.39 10.80
N HIS A 472 14.96 29.31 9.70
CA HIS A 472 15.80 28.16 9.37
C HIS A 472 17.12 28.19 10.14
N PRO A 473 17.70 27.03 10.53
CA PRO A 473 18.99 26.98 11.20
C PRO A 473 20.10 27.74 10.45
N ALA A 474 20.99 28.39 11.20
CA ALA A 474 22.11 29.12 10.63
C ALA A 474 23.10 28.16 9.93
N PRO A 475 23.71 28.54 8.80
CA PRO A 475 24.72 27.71 8.15
C PRO A 475 25.94 27.47 9.05
N LEU A 476 26.59 26.32 8.88
CA LEU A 476 27.90 26.05 9.48
C LEU A 476 28.99 26.23 8.44
N VAL A 477 30.17 26.67 8.86
CA VAL A 477 31.34 26.86 7.99
C VAL A 477 32.49 26.02 8.51
N LEU A 478 32.91 25.05 7.72
CA LEU A 478 34.17 24.34 7.90
C LEU A 478 35.26 25.10 7.18
N ARG A 479 36.15 25.73 7.94
CA ARG A 479 37.29 26.48 7.42
C ARG A 479 38.36 25.54 6.87
N ALA A 480 39.19 26.08 5.98
CA ALA A 480 40.32 25.35 5.39
C ALA A 480 41.40 24.92 6.41
N ASP A 481 41.37 25.43 7.64
CA ASP A 481 42.23 24.98 8.74
C ASP A 481 41.61 23.84 9.59
N GLY A 482 40.38 23.42 9.24
CA GLY A 482 39.63 22.37 9.92
C GLY A 482 38.74 22.87 11.07
N THR A 483 38.73 24.17 11.37
CA THR A 483 37.81 24.74 12.36
C THR A 483 36.39 24.80 11.83
N VAL A 484 35.39 24.65 12.72
CA VAL A 484 33.97 24.76 12.38
C VAL A 484 33.35 25.88 13.19
N GLU A 485 32.72 26.82 12.51
CA GLU A 485 32.03 27.96 13.12
C GLU A 485 30.62 28.15 12.56
N ASP A 486 29.79 28.89 13.29
CA ASP A 486 28.47 29.30 12.82
C ASP A 486 28.61 30.51 11.88
N ALA A 487 27.80 30.56 10.84
CA ALA A 487 27.68 31.77 10.04
C ALA A 487 27.18 32.93 10.92
N PRO A 488 27.72 34.15 10.74
CA PRO A 488 27.34 35.29 11.57
C PRO A 488 25.90 35.73 11.26
N GLY A 489 25.09 35.92 12.30
CA GLY A 489 23.68 36.32 12.18
C GLY A 489 22.75 35.44 12.99
N GLU A 490 21.51 35.87 13.17
CA GLU A 490 20.46 35.08 13.81
C GLU A 490 19.28 34.91 12.85
N PRO A 491 18.61 33.74 12.81
CA PRO A 491 17.43 33.54 11.98
C PRO A 491 16.29 34.51 12.34
N ASP A 492 15.61 35.07 11.33
CA ASP A 492 14.36 35.82 11.55
C ASP A 492 13.19 34.85 11.84
N ILE A 493 11.98 35.37 12.04
CA ILE A 493 10.79 34.56 12.33
C ILE A 493 10.41 33.61 11.17
N MET A 494 9.86 32.44 11.48
CA MET A 494 9.42 31.44 10.49
C MET A 494 8.46 32.02 9.42
N LEU A 495 8.55 31.50 8.19
CA LEU A 495 7.65 31.84 7.08
C LEU A 495 6.19 31.57 7.47
N GLY A 496 5.27 32.45 7.07
CA GLY A 496 3.83 32.26 7.28
C GLY A 496 3.30 32.49 8.70
N VAL A 497 4.16 32.54 9.73
CA VAL A 497 3.73 32.81 11.12
C VAL A 497 3.30 34.26 11.33
N ARG A 498 4.07 35.21 10.81
CA ARG A 498 3.76 36.64 10.88
C ARG A 498 4.09 37.33 9.55
N PRO A 499 3.14 37.38 8.60
CA PRO A 499 3.35 38.04 7.32
C PRO A 499 3.76 39.52 7.48
N GLY A 500 4.71 39.97 6.66
CA GLY A 500 5.24 41.34 6.72
C GLY A 500 6.33 41.59 7.78
N SER A 501 6.84 40.53 8.41
CA SER A 501 8.01 40.64 9.30
C SER A 501 9.25 41.10 8.51
N ALA A 502 10.12 41.86 9.17
CA ALA A 502 11.39 42.26 8.58
C ALA A 502 12.24 41.02 8.29
N ARG A 503 13.00 41.10 7.19
CA ARG A 503 14.00 40.11 6.79
C ARG A 503 15.35 40.81 6.74
N HIS A 504 16.38 40.20 7.31
CA HIS A 504 17.73 40.78 7.38
C HIS A 504 18.72 39.96 6.57
N ASP A 505 19.65 40.66 5.91
CA ASP A 505 20.78 40.03 5.25
C ASP A 505 21.98 39.95 6.19
N HIS A 506 22.70 38.85 6.09
CA HIS A 506 23.92 38.58 6.81
C HIS A 506 25.03 38.26 5.82
N LEU A 507 26.24 38.77 6.09
CA LEU A 507 27.39 38.59 5.21
C LEU A 507 28.34 37.55 5.81
N LEU A 508 28.65 36.53 5.02
CA LEU A 508 29.65 35.51 5.31
C LEU A 508 30.68 35.50 4.17
N ARG A 509 31.98 35.36 4.48
CA ARG A 509 33.03 35.24 3.45
C ARG A 509 33.56 33.81 3.41
N LEU A 510 33.64 33.24 2.23
CA LEU A 510 34.24 31.93 1.97
C LEU A 510 35.56 32.09 1.22
N SER A 511 36.64 31.60 1.84
CA SER A 511 37.96 31.53 1.25
C SER A 511 38.14 30.19 0.54
N GLU A 512 39.21 30.05 -0.25
CA GLU A 512 39.53 28.77 -0.88
C GLU A 512 39.62 27.62 0.13
N GLY A 513 38.96 26.50 -0.16
CA GLY A 513 38.93 25.32 0.71
C GLY A 513 37.84 25.37 1.79
N ASP A 514 37.25 26.54 2.07
CA ASP A 514 36.13 26.65 3.00
C ASP A 514 34.90 25.92 2.47
N THR A 515 34.17 25.25 3.37
CA THR A 515 32.92 24.54 3.06
C THR A 515 31.80 25.08 3.92
N MET A 516 30.79 25.70 3.31
CA MET A 516 29.54 26.07 3.96
C MET A 516 28.56 24.90 3.90
N LEU A 517 27.90 24.61 5.01
CA LEU A 517 26.90 23.57 5.17
C LEU A 517 25.55 24.21 5.51
N LEU A 518 24.57 23.98 4.65
CA LEU A 518 23.17 24.26 4.92
C LEU A 518 22.46 22.94 5.23
N TYR A 519 21.57 22.94 6.23
CA TYR A 519 20.91 21.72 6.69
C TYR A 519 19.55 22.04 7.31
N THR A 520 18.59 21.14 7.12
CA THR A 520 17.30 21.19 7.83
C THR A 520 17.45 20.67 9.25
N ASP A 521 16.53 21.06 10.12
CA ASP A 521 16.53 20.68 11.53
C ASP A 521 16.45 19.17 11.75
N GLY A 522 15.85 18.39 10.85
CA GLY A 522 15.83 16.92 10.92
C GLY A 522 17.22 16.28 11.04
N LEU A 523 18.30 16.94 10.61
CA LEU A 523 19.68 16.46 10.80
C LEU A 523 20.10 16.49 12.28
N VAL A 524 19.60 17.46 13.04
CA VAL A 524 19.97 17.74 14.44
C VAL A 524 18.83 17.47 15.42
N GLU A 525 17.58 17.37 14.99
CA GLU A 525 16.45 17.16 15.88
C GLU A 525 16.34 15.69 16.34
N GLN A 526 16.35 15.49 17.65
CA GLN A 526 16.17 14.17 18.25
C GLN A 526 15.44 14.29 19.59
N ARG A 527 14.37 13.49 19.77
CA ARG A 527 13.64 13.46 21.05
C ARG A 527 14.56 13.09 22.21
N GLY A 528 14.51 13.89 23.27
CA GLY A 528 15.26 13.66 24.50
C GLY A 528 16.70 14.20 24.48
N THR A 529 17.11 14.88 23.42
CA THR A 529 18.40 15.58 23.34
C THR A 529 18.14 17.04 23.02
N ALA A 530 18.87 17.96 23.67
CA ALA A 530 18.67 19.37 23.41
C ALA A 530 19.25 19.76 22.04
N PHE A 531 18.60 20.72 21.35
CA PHE A 531 19.02 21.17 20.01
C PHE A 531 20.50 21.58 19.94
N HIS A 532 20.96 22.38 20.92
CA HIS A 532 22.35 22.86 20.96
C HIS A 532 23.38 21.72 21.11
N GLU A 533 23.07 20.65 21.83
CA GLU A 533 23.95 19.48 21.98
C GLU A 533 24.10 18.75 20.63
N ARG A 534 22.99 18.62 19.89
CA ARG A 534 22.98 17.98 18.57
C ARG A 534 23.72 18.82 17.53
N VAL A 535 23.59 20.15 17.57
CA VAL A 535 24.40 21.04 16.73
C VAL A 535 25.89 20.91 17.08
N ALA A 536 26.26 20.78 18.36
CA ALA A 536 27.65 20.53 18.74
C ALA A 536 28.18 19.19 18.18
N MET A 537 27.36 18.14 18.18
CA MET A 537 27.69 16.86 17.53
C MET A 537 27.85 17.01 16.02
N LEU A 538 26.99 17.79 15.36
CA LEU A 538 27.10 18.11 13.94
C LEU A 538 28.42 18.83 13.63
N ARG A 539 28.84 19.80 14.46
CA ARG A 539 30.13 20.50 14.28
C ARG A 539 31.31 19.54 14.36
N VAL A 540 31.30 18.61 15.32
CA VAL A 540 32.35 17.57 15.43
C VAL A 540 32.34 16.66 14.20
N ALA A 541 31.16 16.23 13.74
CA ALA A 541 31.03 15.36 12.57
C ALA A 541 31.49 16.05 11.27
N LEU A 542 31.17 17.34 11.11
CA LEU A 542 31.59 18.19 9.99
C LEU A 542 33.09 18.46 10.02
N GLY A 543 33.67 18.77 11.18
CA GLY A 543 35.12 18.94 11.36
C GLY A 543 35.91 17.70 10.94
N ALA A 544 35.37 16.51 11.22
CA ALA A 544 35.95 15.24 10.78
C ALA A 544 35.87 14.99 9.26
N GLN A 545 35.21 15.87 8.49
CA GLN A 545 35.19 15.86 7.02
C GLN A 545 36.21 16.82 6.41
N HIS A 546 37.10 17.42 7.21
CA HIS A 546 38.19 18.23 6.70
C HIS A 546 39.04 17.46 5.69
N GLY A 547 39.24 18.03 4.49
CA GLY A 547 39.96 17.40 3.38
C GLY A 547 39.20 16.30 2.63
N ALA A 548 38.01 15.88 3.08
CA ALA A 548 37.19 14.91 2.35
C ALA A 548 36.62 15.50 1.05
N ALA A 549 36.29 14.66 0.07
CA ALA A 549 35.63 15.12 -1.16
C ALA A 549 34.25 15.71 -0.85
N THR A 550 33.93 16.88 -1.43
CA THR A 550 32.67 17.59 -1.18
C THR A 550 31.44 16.72 -1.41
N SER A 551 31.48 15.86 -2.43
CA SER A 551 30.40 14.93 -2.79
C SER A 551 30.05 13.90 -1.71
N THR A 552 30.96 13.58 -0.78
CA THR A 552 30.72 12.56 0.26
C THR A 552 30.27 13.15 1.59
N VAL A 553 30.36 14.47 1.75
CA VAL A 553 30.08 15.16 3.02
C VAL A 553 28.61 14.99 3.44
N PRO A 554 27.60 15.32 2.60
CA PRO A 554 26.20 15.26 3.02
C PRO A 554 25.76 13.86 3.49
N ASP A 555 25.98 12.83 2.67
CA ASP A 555 25.68 11.44 3.00
C ASP A 555 26.37 10.95 4.28
N THR A 556 27.62 11.37 4.49
CA THR A 556 28.38 10.95 5.68
C THR A 556 27.81 11.57 6.95
N LEU A 557 27.36 12.83 6.90
CA LEU A 557 26.72 13.49 8.03
C LEU A 557 25.38 12.82 8.37
N VAL A 558 24.53 12.56 7.38
CA VAL A 558 23.25 11.86 7.57
C VAL A 558 23.47 10.48 8.21
N ARG A 559 24.37 9.67 7.66
CA ARG A 559 24.68 8.34 8.20
C ARG A 559 25.18 8.37 9.64
N ARG A 560 26.01 9.36 10.01
CA ARG A 560 26.60 9.47 11.35
C ARG A 560 25.61 10.00 12.41
N LEU A 561 24.74 10.93 12.03
CA LEU A 561 23.93 11.69 13.00
C LEU A 561 22.49 11.18 13.15
N VAL A 562 21.94 10.52 12.14
CA VAL A 562 20.52 10.15 12.09
C VAL A 562 20.31 8.64 12.35
N GLY A 563 21.24 7.79 11.93
CA GLY A 563 21.16 6.34 12.12
C GLY A 563 19.91 5.69 11.48
N GLY A 564 19.57 4.45 11.87
CA GLY A 564 18.49 3.67 11.24
C GLY A 564 17.05 4.01 11.70
N ARG A 565 16.84 5.05 12.51
CA ARG A 565 15.52 5.42 13.07
C ARG A 565 15.15 6.87 12.76
N GLN A 566 15.37 7.29 11.51
CA GLN A 566 15.06 8.62 11.02
C GLN A 566 13.54 8.90 11.11
N ARG A 567 13.16 9.91 11.89
CA ARG A 567 11.74 10.27 12.11
C ARG A 567 11.28 11.46 11.29
N ASP A 568 12.20 12.30 10.86
CA ASP A 568 11.93 13.47 10.04
C ASP A 568 12.73 13.42 8.75
N ASP A 569 12.30 14.20 7.77
CA ASP A 569 13.06 14.39 6.55
C ASP A 569 14.37 15.15 6.85
N VAL A 570 15.36 14.95 5.97
CA VAL A 570 16.66 15.60 6.11
C VAL A 570 17.14 16.04 4.74
N ALA A 571 17.34 17.34 4.57
CA ALA A 571 18.08 17.93 3.47
C ALA A 571 19.41 18.50 3.97
N VAL A 572 20.48 18.20 3.23
CA VAL A 572 21.82 18.74 3.50
C VAL A 572 22.43 19.22 2.19
N LEU A 573 22.92 20.46 2.16
CA LEU A 573 23.61 21.07 1.02
C LEU A 573 24.99 21.57 1.46
N ALA A 574 26.04 20.99 0.88
CA ALA A 574 27.44 21.39 1.08
C ALA A 574 27.95 22.21 -0.11
N VAL A 575 28.64 23.30 0.20
CA VAL A 575 29.11 24.31 -0.75
C VAL A 575 30.58 24.58 -0.48
N ARG A 576 31.48 24.12 -1.35
CA ARG A 576 32.93 24.33 -1.18
C ARG A 576 33.50 25.29 -2.21
N ALA A 577 34.21 26.30 -1.74
CA ALA A 577 34.94 27.24 -2.59
C ALA A 577 36.26 26.63 -3.09
N ARG A 578 36.54 26.75 -4.40
CA ARG A 578 37.79 26.36 -5.06
C ARG A 578 38.38 27.53 -5.83
N TYR A 579 39.67 27.84 -5.66
CA TYR A 579 40.33 28.87 -6.47
C TYR A 579 41.15 28.21 -7.59
N SER A 580 41.38 28.92 -8.68
CA SER A 580 42.42 28.56 -9.66
C SER A 580 43.56 29.56 -9.52
N ALA A 581 44.75 29.07 -9.18
CA ALA A 581 45.96 29.89 -9.02
C ALA A 581 46.30 30.67 -10.31
N ARG A 582 46.74 31.92 -10.17
CA ARG A 582 47.18 32.77 -11.30
C ARG A 582 48.40 32.16 -12.00
N HIS A 583 48.32 31.97 -13.32
CA HIS A 583 49.38 31.48 -14.21
C HIS A 583 49.72 32.52 -15.28
N LEU A 584 50.46 33.57 -14.90
CA LEU A 584 50.88 34.63 -15.82
C LEU A 584 51.83 34.10 -16.92
N PRO A 585 51.50 34.24 -18.22
CA PRO A 585 52.37 33.83 -19.32
C PRO A 585 53.71 34.59 -19.31
N ARG A 586 54.82 33.88 -19.59
CA ARG A 586 56.16 34.48 -19.72
C ARG A 586 56.58 34.53 -21.20
N PRO A 587 57.50 35.44 -21.61
CA PRO A 587 58.04 35.43 -22.97
C PRO A 587 58.61 34.04 -23.33
N GLY A 588 58.12 33.44 -24.42
CA GLY A 588 58.54 32.12 -24.89
C GLY A 588 57.97 30.91 -24.13
N ARG A 589 57.09 31.11 -23.14
CA ARG A 589 56.36 30.03 -22.45
C ARG A 589 54.87 30.37 -22.35
N PRO A 590 54.09 30.10 -23.40
CA PRO A 590 52.65 30.30 -23.37
C PRO A 590 51.97 29.26 -22.46
N THR A 591 50.86 29.63 -21.85
CA THR A 591 49.98 28.71 -21.11
C THR A 591 49.09 28.01 -22.13
N VAL A 592 49.31 26.71 -22.34
CA VAL A 592 48.54 25.89 -23.30
C VAL A 592 47.66 24.92 -22.54
N ASN A 593 46.34 25.04 -22.71
CA ASN A 593 45.36 24.12 -22.18
C ASN A 593 44.59 23.46 -23.33
N ARG A 594 44.34 22.16 -23.22
CA ARG A 594 43.59 21.37 -24.21
C ARG A 594 42.46 20.64 -23.52
N ARG A 595 41.27 20.65 -24.12
CA ARG A 595 40.12 19.95 -23.58
C ARG A 595 39.30 19.29 -24.70
N PRO A 596 39.02 17.98 -24.62
CA PRO A 596 38.11 17.33 -25.55
C PRO A 596 36.70 17.91 -25.40
N MET A 597 35.94 17.89 -26.48
CA MET A 597 34.59 18.45 -26.54
C MET A 597 33.60 17.41 -27.07
N GLU A 598 32.45 17.30 -26.41
CA GLU A 598 31.33 16.48 -26.88
C GLU A 598 30.54 17.19 -27.98
N HIS A 599 29.93 16.42 -28.89
CA HIS A 599 29.09 16.94 -29.98
C HIS A 599 27.66 17.26 -29.51
N CYS A 600 27.51 18.16 -28.54
CA CYS A 600 26.20 18.60 -28.06
C CYS A 600 26.18 20.12 -27.77
N SER A 601 25.01 20.76 -27.89
CA SER A 601 24.88 22.21 -27.67
C SER A 601 25.21 22.63 -26.22
N ARG A 602 25.00 21.74 -25.24
CA ARG A 602 25.35 21.97 -23.82
C ARG A 602 26.86 22.09 -23.61
N ALA A 603 27.67 21.35 -24.38
CA ALA A 603 29.13 21.38 -24.30
C ALA A 603 29.72 22.75 -24.67
N VAL A 604 29.02 23.57 -25.48
CA VAL A 604 29.48 24.92 -25.83
C VAL A 604 29.61 25.79 -24.57
N GLY A 605 28.64 25.74 -23.66
CA GLY A 605 28.67 26.52 -22.42
C GLY A 605 29.76 26.06 -21.45
N GLU A 606 30.01 24.76 -21.34
CA GLU A 606 31.10 24.19 -20.54
C GLU A 606 32.48 24.57 -21.10
N GLN A 607 32.64 24.52 -22.42
CA GLN A 607 33.91 24.83 -23.07
C GLN A 607 34.20 26.33 -23.07
N ARG A 608 33.16 27.17 -23.21
CA ARG A 608 33.27 28.62 -23.03
C ARG A 608 33.77 28.97 -21.64
N ARG A 609 33.14 28.43 -20.58
CA ARG A 609 33.59 28.64 -19.20
C ARG A 609 35.05 28.25 -19.03
N TRP A 610 35.43 27.07 -19.53
CA TRP A 610 36.83 26.64 -19.49
C TRP A 610 37.81 27.57 -20.21
N VAL A 611 37.47 28.10 -21.39
CA VAL A 611 38.33 29.10 -22.08
C VAL A 611 38.47 30.35 -21.22
N ASP A 612 37.35 30.81 -20.67
CA ASP A 612 37.29 32.00 -19.82
C ASP A 612 38.16 31.86 -18.55
N ASP A 613 38.13 30.68 -17.93
CA ASP A 613 38.95 30.31 -16.78
C ASP A 613 40.45 30.42 -17.09
N VAL A 614 40.85 29.95 -18.27
CA VAL A 614 42.24 30.00 -18.73
C VAL A 614 42.67 31.45 -18.95
N LEU A 615 41.84 32.26 -19.61
CA LEU A 615 42.13 33.69 -19.85
C LEU A 615 42.24 34.48 -18.55
N GLU A 616 41.34 34.22 -17.61
CA GLU A 616 41.34 34.83 -16.29
C GLU A 616 42.56 34.41 -15.47
N SER A 617 42.90 33.12 -15.47
CA SER A 617 44.10 32.62 -14.78
C SER A 617 45.38 33.30 -15.29
N CYS A 618 45.37 33.75 -16.55
CA CYS A 618 46.48 34.43 -17.21
C CYS A 618 46.43 35.97 -17.12
N ASP A 619 45.46 36.55 -16.39
CA ASP A 619 45.31 38.01 -16.20
C ASP A 619 45.11 38.78 -17.54
N VAL A 620 44.31 38.21 -18.44
CA VAL A 620 43.91 38.85 -19.70
C VAL A 620 42.89 39.96 -19.43
N ASP A 621 43.12 41.14 -20.01
CA ASP A 621 42.23 42.31 -19.87
C ASP A 621 40.78 42.02 -20.27
N ASP A 622 39.81 42.56 -19.52
CA ASP A 622 38.38 42.30 -19.69
C ASP A 622 37.85 42.66 -21.08
N GLN A 623 38.38 43.71 -21.73
CA GLN A 623 37.96 44.05 -23.10
C GLN A 623 38.39 42.98 -24.10
N VAL A 624 39.61 42.48 -23.96
CA VAL A 624 40.16 41.42 -24.81
C VAL A 624 39.47 40.09 -24.51
N ARG A 625 39.25 39.76 -23.23
CA ARG A 625 38.52 38.56 -22.78
C ARG A 625 37.12 38.48 -23.38
N ARG A 626 36.34 39.57 -23.34
CA ARG A 626 35.01 39.63 -24.00
C ARG A 626 35.09 39.33 -25.50
N LEU A 627 36.09 39.88 -26.20
CA LEU A 627 36.28 39.65 -27.63
C LEU A 627 36.67 38.19 -27.92
N VAL A 628 37.59 37.62 -27.13
CA VAL A 628 37.96 36.20 -27.23
C VAL A 628 36.76 35.30 -27.00
N MET A 629 35.93 35.60 -26.00
CA MET A 629 34.73 34.80 -25.68
C MET A 629 33.66 34.85 -26.76
N LEU A 630 33.49 35.99 -27.41
CA LEU A 630 32.60 36.13 -28.56
C LEU A 630 33.07 35.24 -29.72
N LEU A 631 34.34 35.35 -30.10
CA LEU A 631 34.92 34.56 -31.20
C LEU A 631 34.97 33.05 -30.87
N THR A 632 35.22 32.70 -29.60
CA THR A 632 35.19 31.33 -29.10
C THR A 632 33.80 30.72 -29.22
N SER A 633 32.75 31.50 -28.93
CA SER A 633 31.36 31.05 -29.05
C SER A 633 31.03 30.66 -30.50
N GLU A 634 31.44 31.49 -31.45
CA GLU A 634 31.27 31.20 -32.88
C GLU A 634 32.08 29.97 -33.31
N LEU A 635 33.33 29.87 -32.87
CA LEU A 635 34.22 28.76 -33.23
C LEU A 635 33.70 27.41 -32.70
N LEU A 636 33.28 27.36 -31.44
CA LEU A 636 32.74 26.17 -30.79
C LEU A 636 31.36 25.78 -31.34
N THR A 637 30.50 26.75 -31.64
CA THR A 637 29.18 26.49 -32.23
C THR A 637 29.32 25.86 -33.62
N ASN A 638 30.24 26.40 -34.44
CA ASN A 638 30.58 25.80 -35.74
C ASN A 638 31.14 24.39 -35.59
N ALA A 639 31.97 24.15 -34.57
CA ALA A 639 32.49 22.81 -34.30
C ALA A 639 31.36 21.83 -33.94
N VAL A 640 30.43 22.19 -33.05
CA VAL A 640 29.29 21.31 -32.72
C VAL A 640 28.42 21.01 -33.94
N GLN A 641 28.19 22.01 -34.81
CA GLN A 641 27.32 21.85 -35.98
C GLN A 641 27.96 21.10 -37.15
N HIS A 642 29.29 21.20 -37.32
CA HIS A 642 29.96 20.79 -38.57
C HIS A 642 31.18 19.88 -38.40
N ALA A 643 31.65 19.63 -37.17
CA ALA A 643 32.81 18.78 -36.93
C ALA A 643 32.48 17.28 -37.05
N VAL A 644 33.50 16.49 -37.38
CA VAL A 644 33.48 15.02 -37.29
C VAL A 644 34.42 14.61 -36.15
N GLY A 645 33.96 13.73 -35.25
CA GLY A 645 34.67 13.46 -34.00
C GLY A 645 36.03 12.77 -34.17
N PRO A 646 36.92 12.82 -33.15
CA PRO A 646 36.83 13.59 -31.91
C PRO A 646 37.21 15.07 -32.06
N VAL A 647 36.55 15.96 -31.29
CA VAL A 647 36.81 17.41 -31.29
C VAL A 647 37.68 17.81 -30.11
N LEU A 648 38.75 18.56 -30.38
CA LEU A 648 39.68 19.03 -29.36
C LEU A 648 39.80 20.56 -29.41
N ALA A 649 39.37 21.24 -28.34
CA ALA A 649 39.57 22.67 -28.17
C ALA A 649 40.92 22.93 -27.48
N THR A 650 41.66 23.92 -27.96
CA THR A 650 42.94 24.36 -27.39
C THR A 650 42.90 25.86 -27.17
N VAL A 651 43.33 26.30 -25.98
CA VAL A 651 43.53 27.72 -25.64
C VAL A 651 45.00 27.91 -25.32
N GLU A 652 45.63 28.83 -26.03
CA GLU A 652 47.02 29.21 -25.85
C GLU A 652 47.08 30.70 -25.49
N VAL A 653 47.54 31.00 -24.27
CA VAL A 653 47.73 32.37 -23.81
C VAL A 653 49.21 32.66 -23.73
N GLY A 654 49.71 33.44 -24.70
CA GLY A 654 51.09 33.90 -24.77
C GLY A 654 51.30 35.25 -24.09
N HIS A 655 52.54 35.75 -24.15
CA HIS A 655 52.87 37.08 -23.60
C HIS A 655 52.30 38.25 -24.44
N ARG A 656 52.02 38.03 -25.73
CA ARG A 656 51.59 39.09 -26.67
C ARG A 656 50.28 38.81 -27.39
N ALA A 657 49.77 37.58 -27.34
CA ALA A 657 48.58 37.18 -28.05
C ALA A 657 47.87 36.01 -27.33
N VAL A 658 46.58 35.88 -27.56
CA VAL A 658 45.74 34.72 -27.21
C VAL A 658 45.36 34.03 -28.50
N ARG A 659 45.53 32.71 -28.57
CA ARG A 659 45.07 31.87 -29.67
C ARG A 659 44.08 30.82 -29.16
N VAL A 660 42.93 30.71 -29.80
CA VAL A 660 41.95 29.65 -29.55
C VAL A 660 41.79 28.84 -30.82
N SER A 661 41.84 27.52 -30.70
CA SER A 661 41.72 26.60 -31.83
C SER A 661 40.84 25.41 -31.52
N VAL A 662 40.18 24.89 -32.55
CA VAL A 662 39.38 23.68 -32.47
C VAL A 662 39.82 22.73 -33.58
N ARG A 663 40.28 21.54 -33.20
CA ARG A 663 40.65 20.46 -34.11
C ARG A 663 39.50 19.48 -34.22
N ASP A 664 39.19 19.06 -35.44
CA ASP A 664 38.20 18.02 -35.74
C ASP A 664 38.66 17.14 -36.93
N GLY A 665 37.96 16.02 -37.17
CA GLY A 665 38.24 15.05 -38.23
C GLY A 665 37.65 15.39 -39.61
N SER A 666 37.04 16.57 -39.79
CA SER A 666 36.49 17.00 -41.08
C SER A 666 37.57 17.67 -41.94
N THR A 667 37.63 17.32 -43.22
CA THR A 667 38.48 17.98 -44.22
C THR A 667 37.78 19.14 -44.94
N SER A 668 36.52 19.42 -44.59
CA SER A 668 35.73 20.46 -45.24
C SER A 668 36.12 21.85 -44.74
N THR A 669 36.55 22.75 -45.65
CA THR A 669 36.85 24.14 -45.29
C THR A 669 35.58 24.94 -44.97
N PRO A 670 35.60 25.86 -43.99
CA PRO A 670 34.49 26.75 -43.72
C PRO A 670 34.18 27.60 -44.95
N ARG A 671 32.90 27.62 -45.39
CA ARG A 671 32.46 28.49 -46.48
C ARG A 671 31.99 29.83 -45.94
N LEU A 672 32.48 30.92 -46.51
CA LEU A 672 31.93 32.26 -46.30
C LEU A 672 30.53 32.32 -46.93
N LEU A 673 29.50 32.32 -46.09
CA LEU A 673 28.13 32.56 -46.50
C LEU A 673 27.84 34.07 -46.41
N SER A 674 27.03 34.59 -47.34
CA SER A 674 26.47 35.95 -47.27
C SER A 674 24.98 35.86 -46.95
N PRO A 675 24.61 35.55 -45.69
CA PRO A 675 23.21 35.37 -45.31
C PRO A 675 22.46 36.70 -45.35
N GLU A 676 21.20 36.65 -45.73
CA GLU A 676 20.28 37.78 -45.70
C GLU A 676 20.04 38.25 -44.23
N PRO A 677 19.59 39.50 -43.98
CA PRO A 677 19.51 40.08 -42.62
C PRO A 677 18.71 39.26 -41.59
N HIS A 678 17.82 38.39 -42.06
CA HIS A 678 16.83 37.62 -41.32
C HIS A 678 17.16 36.11 -41.23
N GLU A 679 18.27 35.66 -41.85
CA GLU A 679 18.71 34.27 -41.70
C GLU A 679 19.46 34.08 -40.36
N PRO A 680 19.08 33.07 -39.55
CA PRO A 680 19.61 32.85 -38.21
C PRO A 680 21.03 32.25 -38.14
N GLY A 681 21.69 32.01 -39.29
CA GLY A 681 23.01 31.36 -39.36
C GLY A 681 23.94 31.97 -40.40
N GLY A 682 25.21 31.50 -40.46
CA GLY A 682 26.16 31.84 -41.52
C GLY A 682 27.04 33.08 -41.30
N ARG A 683 27.07 33.67 -40.08
CA ARG A 683 27.85 34.89 -39.78
C ARG A 683 29.18 34.65 -39.07
N GLY A 684 29.42 33.46 -38.52
CA GLY A 684 30.58 33.19 -37.65
C GLY A 684 31.95 33.48 -38.29
N VAL A 685 32.14 33.15 -39.57
CA VAL A 685 33.40 33.44 -40.28
C VAL A 685 33.61 34.96 -40.49
N ARG A 686 32.53 35.73 -40.73
CA ARG A 686 32.63 37.20 -40.86
C ARG A 686 32.99 37.86 -39.53
N LEU A 687 32.56 37.25 -38.41
CA LEU A 687 32.89 37.74 -37.08
C LEU A 687 34.38 37.50 -36.76
N LEU A 688 34.91 36.34 -37.13
CA LEU A 688 36.35 36.06 -37.08
C LEU A 688 37.16 37.03 -37.96
N GLU A 689 36.72 37.27 -39.19
CA GLU A 689 37.40 38.15 -40.15
C GLU A 689 37.44 39.62 -39.71
N ARG A 690 36.40 40.11 -39.02
CA ARG A 690 36.33 41.51 -38.57
C ARG A 690 37.01 41.76 -37.22
N SER A 691 37.04 40.76 -36.35
CA SER A 691 37.41 40.96 -34.94
C SER A 691 38.73 40.30 -34.55
N ALA A 692 39.16 39.21 -35.22
CA ALA A 692 40.43 38.56 -34.92
C ALA A 692 41.61 39.34 -35.52
N ALA A 693 42.77 39.34 -34.84
CA ALA A 693 44.01 39.84 -35.43
C ALA A 693 44.48 38.93 -36.56
N ARG A 694 44.32 37.61 -36.37
CA ARG A 694 44.53 36.58 -37.39
C ARG A 694 43.54 35.44 -37.17
N TRP A 695 43.13 34.77 -38.24
CA TRP A 695 42.41 33.51 -38.14
C TRP A 695 42.77 32.64 -39.35
N GLY A 696 42.59 31.33 -39.23
CA GLY A 696 42.97 30.41 -40.28
C GLY A 696 42.43 29.01 -40.09
N VAL A 697 42.66 28.19 -41.10
CA VAL A 697 42.33 26.76 -41.13
C VAL A 697 43.59 26.01 -41.53
N GLU A 698 44.04 25.11 -40.68
CA GLU A 698 45.17 24.21 -40.93
C GLU A 698 44.62 22.81 -41.19
N THR A 699 44.91 22.22 -42.34
CA THR A 699 44.53 20.84 -42.66
C THR A 699 45.65 19.89 -42.25
N HIS A 700 45.29 18.77 -41.64
CA HIS A 700 46.23 17.73 -41.20
C HIS A 700 46.10 16.51 -42.12
N ASP A 701 47.23 16.05 -42.66
CA ASP A 701 47.32 14.83 -43.45
C ASP A 701 47.74 13.65 -42.53
N ALA A 702 47.50 12.42 -43.01
CA ALA A 702 47.68 11.18 -42.24
C ALA A 702 49.11 10.88 -41.72
N ALA A 703 50.10 11.74 -41.99
CA ALA A 703 51.48 11.59 -41.55
C ALA A 703 51.77 12.22 -40.16
N ASP A 704 50.89 13.09 -39.65
CA ASP A 704 50.95 13.60 -38.27
C ASP A 704 50.06 12.75 -37.34
N ASP A 705 50.49 12.61 -36.08
CA ASP A 705 50.05 11.69 -34.99
C ASP A 705 48.54 11.68 -34.60
N GLY A 706 47.61 11.91 -35.51
CA GLY A 706 46.16 11.96 -35.23
C GLY A 706 45.19 11.84 -36.42
N GLY A 707 45.64 11.45 -37.62
CA GLY A 707 44.76 11.19 -38.78
C GLY A 707 44.26 12.45 -39.52
N LEU A 708 43.49 12.23 -40.60
CA LEU A 708 42.91 13.28 -41.45
C LEU A 708 41.99 14.22 -40.65
N GLY A 709 42.16 15.54 -40.81
CA GLY A 709 41.30 16.51 -40.14
C GLY A 709 41.68 17.96 -40.41
N LYS A 710 41.07 18.89 -39.68
CA LYS A 710 41.39 20.32 -39.74
C LYS A 710 41.44 20.94 -38.35
N THR A 711 42.20 22.01 -38.21
CA THR A 711 42.17 22.92 -37.07
C THR A 711 41.72 24.29 -37.54
N VAL A 712 40.58 24.76 -37.04
CA VAL A 712 40.14 26.15 -37.23
C VAL A 712 40.58 26.96 -36.01
N TRP A 713 41.18 28.13 -36.22
CA TRP A 713 41.74 28.92 -35.13
C TRP A 713 41.62 30.42 -35.36
N PHE A 714 41.67 31.19 -34.27
CA PHE A 714 41.83 32.63 -34.30
C PHE A 714 42.82 33.11 -33.23
N GLU A 715 43.38 34.28 -33.46
CA GLU A 715 44.38 34.94 -32.62
C GLU A 715 43.98 36.40 -32.39
N LEU A 716 44.16 36.88 -31.16
CA LEU A 716 43.95 38.26 -30.74
C LEU A 716 45.20 38.80 -30.05
N ASP A 717 45.58 40.04 -30.35
CA ASP A 717 46.70 40.72 -29.70
C ASP A 717 46.32 41.14 -28.27
N LEU A 718 47.21 40.87 -27.32
CA LEU A 718 47.10 41.35 -25.95
C LEU A 718 47.75 42.75 -25.87
N VAL A 719 46.95 43.81 -25.92
CA VAL A 719 47.44 45.17 -25.68
C VAL A 719 47.64 45.35 -24.17
N ARG A 720 48.89 45.37 -23.69
CA ARG A 720 49.16 45.85 -22.32
C ARG A 720 49.11 47.38 -22.31
N ALA A 721 48.33 47.95 -21.40
CA ALA A 721 48.46 49.35 -21.02
C ALA A 721 49.93 49.66 -20.65
N PRO A 722 50.47 50.84 -21.00
CA PRO A 722 51.86 51.16 -20.71
C PRO A 722 52.09 51.12 -19.20
N VAL A 723 53.14 50.40 -18.80
CA VAL A 723 53.65 50.36 -17.42
C VAL A 723 53.80 51.80 -16.93
N ARG A 724 52.95 52.23 -15.99
CA ARG A 724 53.16 53.50 -15.27
C ARG A 724 54.56 53.46 -14.68
N ARG A 725 55.46 54.30 -15.20
CA ARG A 725 56.78 54.52 -14.63
C ARG A 725 56.61 54.94 -13.16
N ARG A 726 57.29 54.24 -12.26
CA ARG A 726 57.46 54.65 -10.87
C ARG A 726 58.04 56.07 -10.83
N HIS A 727 57.38 56.96 -10.10
CA HIS A 727 58.00 58.09 -9.42
C HIS A 727 57.72 57.95 -7.93
#